data_AF-M4CY23-F1
#
_entry.id   AF-M4CY23-F1
#
_cell.length_a   1.000
_cell.length_b   1.000
_cell.length_c   1.000
_cell.angle_alpha   90.00
_cell.angle_beta   90.00
_cell.angle_gamma   90.00
#
_symmetry.space_group_name_H-M   'P 1'
#
loop_
_entity.id
_entity.type
_entity.pdbx_description
1 polymer ?
#
loop_
_entity_poly.entity_id
_entity_poly.type
_entity_poly.pdbx_seq_one_letter_code
_entity_poly.pdbx_strand_id
1 'polypeptide(L)'
;MFAKKLLQKASGAAQKPAPAPPPRGCLIAEDLDPHIVSHYGIPSTASLLAFDPIQCLLAVGTLDGRIKVIGGDNIEAILSSPKQLPFKNLEFIENQGFLVSISNDNEIEVWDLDLRKTASSLLWESNITAFSILHGTGYMYVGDEYGMVSVVKYNADEGKLVQLPYYVPTDALAEAAGLSSPIDYPVVGLLSQPSSRGTRLLIAFSNGLLFLWDASEDRVVLVRGNKDLPMEGKTANDSLEASHDELSDLELDGKEISSLCWASADGSVLGVGYVDGDILFWDFSEGQKGKTSNHAVKLQLSSAEKRLPVIVMHWCLDVTRKNCGGKLFIYGGDIIGSDEVLTMLALDWSSGLGGLKCVGRVDLTLSGSFADMVLSPIASSRQSGVFLFLLTNPGQLQAYDDTSLASLMSQKENNSSASPLPYPMVVPTMDPRMTVAAFAALNVNDKLSLALSEIVVAAKSRTPRTPSGESAQWPLTGGVPSHLDDYKLERLYIAGYQDGSVRIWDATYPCLSLIYNLKPNANGIDITGVDASVTAISFCPKTSCLAVGNESGMVRLFKLIGHKSGGTLEVVTNTDKKGSLLVAHHLHQEDGPQWLFAYSFLSSPVCTLRFVQSTRRLAVGFKCGRVAMLDIGAPSVIFVTNSLSDTGSPIESLCVKSSPVPTDQNSISSEALDDLILCAMTKDGQTILFDGNSGKMLASCLKPLKNPTAIRMHIIENCYENSEMPSEKHEKKSHMINASESHSPAGEHNAVTETKFVDQIFENSLFLMCSEDALRLYSLKSLSQGSLESIMEVNLPRLCCWMGTLKKDGRECAVLLLYKTGHIEIRSFPNLEVAGESSLLSLLSWNFKPNMEKTVCSDDFGHVLLVNGCEVAILSFLAHANGFRLPESLPMLHDKVLAAAADATFSHFPVHKKNNDGTPKFLSGIIKGFRSSNEQKVEQVQDFSHLGNIFSSPPYLKPSAIGGDDEKIIELNIDDIEIDEPTNILPSTGKDKKEKKDKRTDKERLFEGASSDAQPKTRTVDEIKAKYRKAGETSAIASQAKDKLLERGEKLERISQRTAELQDGAENFASMAHELAKQMEKRKWWNI
;
A
#
# COMPACT_ATOMS: atom_id res chain seq x y z
N MET A 1 25.32 28.44 9.43
CA MET A 1 24.68 28.56 10.76
C MET A 1 25.59 29.24 11.81
N PHE A 2 26.24 30.38 11.50
CA PHE A 2 27.20 31.01 12.44
C PHE A 2 27.22 32.57 12.48
N ALA A 3 26.27 33.25 11.84
CA ALA A 3 26.21 34.73 11.83
C ALA A 3 24.98 35.33 12.53
N LYS A 4 24.15 34.52 13.20
CA LYS A 4 22.95 34.99 13.95
C LYS A 4 23.13 35.00 15.48
N LYS A 5 24.25 34.51 16.01
CA LYS A 5 24.47 34.32 17.46
C LYS A 5 25.21 35.46 18.17
N LEU A 6 25.62 36.52 17.46
CA LEU A 6 26.47 37.59 18.03
C LEU A 6 25.79 38.96 18.19
N LEU A 7 24.57 39.15 17.67
CA LEU A 7 23.81 40.41 17.81
C LEU A 7 22.76 40.40 18.94
N GLN A 8 22.69 39.33 19.75
CA GLN A 8 21.67 39.17 20.79
C GLN A 8 22.20 39.37 22.21
N LYS A 9 23.30 40.13 22.38
CA LYS A 9 23.93 40.37 23.69
C LYS A 9 24.04 41.85 24.10
N ALA A 10 23.24 42.73 23.49
CA ALA A 10 23.20 44.15 23.83
C ALA A 10 21.80 44.77 23.66
N SER A 11 20.82 44.33 24.46
CA SER A 11 19.69 45.19 24.87
C SER A 11 19.05 44.58 26.11
N GLY A 12 19.00 45.36 27.18
CA GLY A 12 18.64 44.93 28.54
C GLY A 12 17.23 44.34 28.68
N ALA A 13 17.11 43.59 29.77
CA ALA A 13 15.94 42.85 30.21
C ALA A 13 14.66 43.69 30.29
N ALA A 14 13.64 43.27 29.54
CA ALA A 14 12.29 43.20 30.06
C ALA A 14 11.93 41.70 30.08
N GLN A 15 11.78 41.12 31.28
CA GLN A 15 11.21 39.78 31.43
C GLN A 15 9.81 39.82 30.81
N LYS A 16 9.64 39.25 29.62
CA LYS A 16 8.32 38.78 29.20
C LYS A 16 7.89 37.71 30.20
N PRO A 17 6.68 37.79 30.78
CA PRO A 17 6.19 36.70 31.61
C PRO A 17 6.24 35.41 30.79
N ALA A 18 6.57 34.29 31.44
CA ALA A 18 6.42 32.98 30.82
C ALA A 18 5.01 32.88 30.22
N PRO A 19 4.84 32.39 28.99
CA PRO A 19 3.51 32.23 28.41
C PRO A 19 2.67 31.43 29.40
N ALA A 20 1.49 31.95 29.75
CA ALA A 20 0.55 31.24 30.59
C ALA A 20 0.31 29.84 29.96
N PRO A 21 0.17 28.77 30.77
CA PRO A 21 -0.21 27.47 30.23
C PRO A 21 -1.47 27.65 29.36
N PRO A 22 -1.54 27.01 28.18
CA PRO A 22 -2.66 27.17 27.28
C PRO A 22 -3.96 26.84 28.04
N PRO A 23 -5.05 27.58 27.77
CA PRO A 23 -6.33 27.32 28.43
C PRO A 23 -6.74 25.86 28.23
N ARG A 24 -7.31 25.23 29.27
CA ARG A 24 -7.78 23.84 29.22
C ARG A 24 -8.73 23.67 28.02
N GLY A 25 -8.42 22.71 27.14
CA GLY A 25 -9.20 22.42 25.92
C GLY A 25 -8.57 22.91 24.61
N CYS A 26 -7.49 23.67 24.65
CA CYS A 26 -6.73 24.05 23.45
C CYS A 26 -5.83 22.90 22.98
N LEU A 27 -5.78 22.66 21.67
CA LEU A 27 -4.97 21.62 21.05
C LEU A 27 -3.48 21.99 21.13
N ILE A 28 -2.64 21.09 21.65
CA ILE A 28 -1.18 21.25 21.64
C ILE A 28 -0.53 20.30 20.62
N ALA A 29 0.70 20.60 20.18
CA ALA A 29 1.41 19.77 19.21
C ALA A 29 1.55 18.30 19.63
N GLU A 30 1.69 18.03 20.94
CA GLU A 30 1.76 16.67 21.50
C GLU A 30 0.44 15.88 21.39
N ASP A 31 -0.69 16.57 21.14
CA ASP A 31 -1.97 15.91 20.89
C ASP A 31 -2.08 15.37 19.45
N LEU A 32 -1.16 15.77 18.55
CA LEU A 32 -1.23 15.46 17.12
C LEU A 32 -0.28 14.31 16.77
N ASP A 33 -0.83 13.30 16.11
CA ASP A 33 -0.07 12.17 15.57
C ASP A 33 -0.72 11.69 14.27
N PRO A 34 -0.47 12.35 13.13
CA PRO A 34 -1.03 11.96 11.84
C PRO A 34 -0.46 10.62 11.37
N HIS A 35 -1.29 9.58 11.24
CA HIS A 35 -0.88 8.25 10.78
C HIS A 35 -1.99 7.52 10.03
N ILE A 36 -1.60 6.49 9.28
CA ILE A 36 -2.54 5.57 8.62
C ILE A 36 -3.08 4.59 9.67
N VAL A 37 -4.40 4.50 9.78
CA VAL A 37 -5.10 3.49 10.58
C VAL A 37 -5.38 2.25 9.75
N SER A 38 -5.85 2.44 8.52
CA SER A 38 -6.18 1.35 7.60
C SER A 38 -6.07 1.80 6.16
N HIS A 39 -5.75 0.85 5.29
CA HIS A 39 -5.67 1.05 3.86
C HIS A 39 -6.28 -0.16 3.15
N TYR A 40 -7.17 0.08 2.21
CA TYR A 40 -7.86 -0.94 1.41
C TYR A 40 -7.58 -0.76 -0.07
N GLY A 41 -7.53 -1.88 -0.79
CA GLY A 41 -7.28 -1.92 -2.22
C GLY A 41 -5.81 -1.97 -2.58
N ILE A 42 -5.58 -2.13 -3.89
CA ILE A 42 -4.25 -2.29 -4.49
C ILE A 42 -3.73 -0.91 -4.92
N PRO A 43 -2.52 -0.52 -4.48
CA PRO A 43 -1.89 0.72 -4.93
C PRO A 43 -1.75 0.82 -6.44
N SER A 44 -2.01 2.01 -7.02
CA SER A 44 -1.85 2.20 -8.48
C SER A 44 -0.41 2.06 -8.98
N THR A 45 0.55 2.15 -8.07
CA THR A 45 2.00 2.02 -8.28
C THR A 45 2.51 0.61 -7.99
N ALA A 46 1.63 -0.37 -7.79
CA ALA A 46 2.00 -1.76 -7.59
C ALA A 46 2.82 -2.32 -8.75
N SER A 47 3.92 -2.99 -8.45
CA SER A 47 4.92 -3.43 -9.44
C SER A 47 5.49 -4.82 -9.21
N LEU A 48 5.41 -5.37 -8.00
CA LEU A 48 5.98 -6.69 -7.66
C LEU A 48 4.97 -7.50 -6.85
N LEU A 49 5.00 -8.81 -7.01
CA LEU A 49 4.24 -9.79 -6.24
C LEU A 49 5.18 -10.75 -5.50
N ALA A 50 4.77 -11.14 -4.29
CA ALA A 50 5.35 -12.26 -3.56
C ALA A 50 4.22 -13.06 -2.91
N PHE A 51 4.40 -14.37 -2.76
CA PHE A 51 3.38 -15.24 -2.21
C PHE A 51 3.97 -16.19 -1.16
N ASP A 52 3.32 -16.29 0.01
CA ASP A 52 3.61 -17.32 1.00
C ASP A 52 2.60 -18.47 0.84
N PRO A 53 3.03 -19.66 0.38
CA PRO A 53 2.13 -20.79 0.14
C PRO A 53 1.57 -21.43 1.41
N ILE A 54 2.29 -21.35 2.53
CA ILE A 54 1.84 -21.95 3.78
C ILE A 54 0.83 -21.03 4.45
N GLN A 55 1.15 -19.74 4.52
CA GLN A 55 0.27 -18.75 5.11
C GLN A 55 -0.85 -18.30 4.16
N CYS A 56 -0.78 -18.63 2.87
CA CYS A 56 -1.72 -18.19 1.84
C CYS A 56 -1.89 -16.66 1.82
N LEU A 57 -0.76 -15.95 1.92
CA LEU A 57 -0.67 -14.49 1.89
C LEU A 57 -0.04 -14.02 0.58
N LEU A 58 -0.52 -12.90 0.05
CA LEU A 58 0.06 -12.21 -1.10
C LEU A 58 0.62 -10.86 -0.64
N ALA A 59 1.87 -10.57 -0.97
CA ALA A 59 2.45 -9.24 -0.82
C ALA A 59 2.58 -8.57 -2.19
N VAL A 60 2.35 -7.27 -2.23
CA VAL A 60 2.45 -6.42 -3.41
C VAL A 60 3.37 -5.26 -3.10
N GLY A 61 4.54 -5.21 -3.75
CA GLY A 61 5.48 -4.10 -3.66
C GLY A 61 5.10 -2.99 -4.64
N THR A 62 5.39 -1.73 -4.29
CA THR A 62 5.08 -0.57 -5.13
C THR A 62 6.33 0.22 -5.54
N LEU A 63 6.18 1.01 -6.60
CA LEU A 63 7.20 1.96 -7.07
C LEU A 63 7.41 3.15 -6.13
N ASP A 64 6.60 3.30 -5.08
CA ASP A 64 6.69 4.37 -4.08
C ASP A 64 7.09 3.86 -2.68
N GLY A 65 7.66 2.65 -2.60
CA GLY A 65 8.23 2.08 -1.37
C GLY A 65 7.21 1.64 -0.33
N ARG A 66 6.02 1.23 -0.78
CA ARG A 66 4.96 0.62 0.05
C ARG A 66 4.85 -0.87 -0.26
N ILE A 67 4.47 -1.64 0.75
CA ILE A 67 4.20 -3.07 0.60
C ILE A 67 2.79 -3.33 1.12
N LYS A 68 1.93 -3.84 0.24
CA LYS A 68 0.55 -4.23 0.58
C LYS A 68 0.52 -5.74 0.81
N VAL A 69 0.14 -6.18 2.01
CA VAL A 69 -0.04 -7.60 2.34
C VAL A 69 -1.54 -7.91 2.39
N ILE A 70 -1.94 -9.02 1.80
CA ILE A 70 -3.34 -9.42 1.55
C ILE A 70 -3.51 -10.90 1.93
N GLY A 71 -4.56 -11.19 2.70
CA GLY A 71 -4.99 -12.53 3.10
C GLY A 71 -6.46 -12.81 2.76
N GLY A 72 -7.07 -13.72 3.52
CA GLY A 72 -8.51 -14.03 3.43
C GLY A 72 -9.38 -13.03 4.19
N ASP A 73 -10.71 -13.08 4.00
CA ASP A 73 -11.71 -12.35 4.79
C ASP A 73 -11.41 -10.84 5.02
N ASN A 74 -10.98 -10.13 3.97
CA ASN A 74 -10.60 -8.71 3.99
C ASN A 74 -9.39 -8.38 4.91
N ILE A 75 -8.55 -9.37 5.21
CA ILE A 75 -7.30 -9.17 5.94
C ILE A 75 -6.31 -8.48 5.02
N GLU A 76 -6.02 -7.22 5.34
CA GLU A 76 -5.11 -6.38 4.55
C GLU A 76 -4.23 -5.53 5.47
N ALA A 77 -3.01 -5.25 5.03
CA ALA A 77 -2.11 -4.30 5.68
C ALA A 77 -1.29 -3.53 4.65
N ILE A 78 -0.97 -2.28 4.96
CA ILE A 78 0.02 -1.50 4.21
C ILE A 78 1.23 -1.27 5.11
N LEU A 79 2.40 -1.61 4.61
CA LEU A 79 3.71 -1.33 5.20
C LEU A 79 4.36 -0.24 4.35
N SER A 80 5.21 0.60 4.94
CA SER A 80 5.82 1.72 4.21
C SER A 80 7.26 1.91 4.65
N SER A 81 8.17 1.91 3.67
CA SER A 81 9.59 2.18 3.90
C SER A 81 9.80 3.69 4.13
N PRO A 82 10.59 4.09 5.12
CA PRO A 82 10.92 5.50 5.34
C PRO A 82 11.56 6.17 4.12
N LYS A 83 12.26 5.40 3.27
CA LYS A 83 12.93 5.91 2.07
C LYS A 83 12.00 6.13 0.88
N GLN A 84 10.82 5.49 0.86
CA GLN A 84 9.84 5.59 -0.23
C GLN A 84 10.42 5.34 -1.63
N LEU A 85 11.32 4.35 -1.75
CA LEU A 85 11.97 3.96 -3.02
C LEU A 85 11.30 2.72 -3.63
N PRO A 86 11.30 2.57 -4.97
CA PRO A 86 10.86 1.34 -5.61
C PRO A 86 11.65 0.13 -5.12
N PHE A 87 10.97 -1.01 -5.05
CA PHE A 87 11.59 -2.31 -4.81
C PHE A 87 11.94 -3.00 -6.13
N LYS A 88 13.05 -3.74 -6.14
CA LYS A 88 13.46 -4.63 -7.23
C LYS A 88 13.31 -6.11 -6.93
N ASN A 89 13.18 -6.50 -5.65
CA ASN A 89 12.86 -7.86 -5.22
C ASN A 89 11.98 -7.82 -3.96
N LEU A 90 11.09 -8.80 -3.85
CA LEU A 90 10.19 -9.01 -2.73
C LEU A 90 9.98 -10.52 -2.54
N GLU A 91 10.33 -11.08 -1.38
CA GLU A 91 10.21 -12.52 -1.10
C GLU A 91 9.85 -12.76 0.37
N PHE A 92 8.94 -13.71 0.65
CA PHE A 92 8.60 -14.11 2.01
C PHE A 92 9.67 -15.03 2.61
N ILE A 93 9.94 -14.88 3.91
CA ILE A 93 10.53 -15.97 4.68
C ILE A 93 9.37 -16.89 5.06
N GLU A 94 9.12 -17.89 4.20
CA GLU A 94 7.95 -18.76 4.24
C GLU A 94 7.64 -19.25 5.66
N ASN A 95 6.38 -19.11 6.08
CA ASN A 95 5.85 -19.58 7.35
C ASN A 95 6.49 -18.99 8.62
N GLN A 96 7.35 -17.97 8.51
CA GLN A 96 8.01 -17.37 9.69
C GLN A 96 7.46 -15.98 10.07
N GLY A 97 6.49 -15.45 9.33
CA GLY A 97 5.90 -14.14 9.62
C GLY A 97 6.80 -12.96 9.24
N PHE A 98 7.80 -13.18 8.39
CA PHE A 98 8.71 -12.15 7.88
C PHE A 98 8.67 -12.05 6.36
N LEU A 99 8.91 -10.85 5.85
CA LEU A 99 8.98 -10.55 4.42
C LEU A 99 10.27 -9.76 4.15
N VAL A 100 10.96 -10.05 3.06
CA VAL A 100 12.19 -9.37 2.67
C VAL A 100 11.91 -8.53 1.44
N SER A 101 12.38 -7.29 1.43
CA SER A 101 12.37 -6.43 0.25
C SER A 101 13.76 -5.91 -0.05
N ILE A 102 14.06 -5.73 -1.33
CA ILE A 102 15.29 -5.06 -1.78
C ILE A 102 14.89 -3.82 -2.56
N SER A 103 15.31 -2.65 -2.08
CA SER A 103 15.11 -1.37 -2.75
C SER A 103 16.08 -1.15 -3.92
N ASN A 104 15.76 -0.19 -4.79
CA ASN A 104 16.63 0.20 -5.90
C ASN A 104 17.98 0.80 -5.46
N ASP A 105 18.12 1.25 -4.21
CA ASP A 105 19.40 1.69 -3.63
C ASP A 105 20.17 0.56 -2.91
N ASN A 106 19.78 -0.70 -3.13
CA ASN A 106 20.43 -1.90 -2.59
C ASN A 106 20.31 -2.07 -1.07
N GLU A 107 19.26 -1.54 -0.44
CA GLU A 107 18.95 -1.86 0.96
C GLU A 107 18.08 -3.11 1.03
N ILE A 108 18.55 -4.11 1.78
CA ILE A 108 17.80 -5.31 2.14
C ILE A 108 17.06 -5.00 3.44
N GLU A 109 15.73 -4.95 3.39
CA GLU A 109 14.87 -4.72 4.55
C GLU A 109 14.08 -6.00 4.89
N VAL A 110 14.11 -6.40 6.16
CA VAL A 110 13.24 -7.46 6.70
C VAL A 110 12.08 -6.82 7.44
N TRP A 111 10.87 -7.19 7.07
CA TRP A 111 9.60 -6.72 7.62
C TRP A 111 9.02 -7.76 8.54
N ASP A 112 8.62 -7.33 9.74
CA ASP A 112 7.85 -8.14 10.67
C ASP A 112 6.36 -7.88 10.43
N LEU A 113 5.64 -8.94 10.04
CA LEU A 113 4.22 -8.85 9.68
C LEU A 113 3.31 -8.70 10.91
N ASP A 114 3.72 -9.19 12.08
CA ASP A 114 3.00 -9.04 13.33
C ASP A 114 3.11 -7.59 13.83
N LEU A 115 4.33 -7.06 13.81
CA LEU A 115 4.63 -5.70 14.26
C LEU A 115 4.36 -4.63 13.19
N ARG A 116 4.09 -5.04 11.94
CA ARG A 116 3.81 -4.20 10.77
C ARG A 116 4.88 -3.11 10.55
N LYS A 117 6.15 -3.47 10.72
CA LYS A 117 7.29 -2.55 10.63
C LYS A 117 8.55 -3.25 10.16
N THR A 118 9.55 -2.48 9.74
CA THR A 118 10.90 -3.00 9.48
C THR A 118 11.53 -3.51 10.77
N ALA A 119 11.97 -4.77 10.77
CA ALA A 119 12.69 -5.42 11.86
C ALA A 119 14.20 -5.16 11.79
N SER A 120 14.78 -5.27 10.58
CA SER A 120 16.20 -5.07 10.33
C SER A 120 16.41 -4.55 8.91
N SER A 121 17.47 -3.77 8.69
CA SER A 121 17.92 -3.42 7.34
C SER A 121 19.43 -3.57 7.18
N LEU A 122 19.89 -3.79 5.95
CA LEU A 122 21.30 -3.89 5.58
C LEU A 122 21.50 -3.24 4.20
N LEU A 123 22.29 -2.16 4.15
CA LEU A 123 22.69 -1.54 2.89
C LEU A 123 23.84 -2.33 2.26
N TRP A 124 23.65 -2.78 1.03
CA TRP A 124 24.68 -3.49 0.27
C TRP A 124 25.55 -2.52 -0.52
N GLU A 125 26.85 -2.80 -0.61
CA GLU A 125 27.84 -1.86 -1.18
C GLU A 125 27.79 -1.80 -2.71
N SER A 126 27.53 -2.92 -3.37
CA SER A 126 27.43 -3.05 -4.83
C SER A 126 25.98 -3.14 -5.31
N ASN A 127 25.74 -3.05 -6.62
CA ASN A 127 24.41 -3.30 -7.16
C ASN A 127 24.04 -4.78 -7.03
N ILE A 128 23.01 -5.09 -6.24
CA ILE A 128 22.44 -6.45 -6.14
C ILE A 128 21.70 -6.76 -7.45
N THR A 129 22.14 -7.77 -8.19
CA THR A 129 21.56 -8.15 -9.49
C THR A 129 20.80 -9.48 -9.43
N ALA A 130 21.04 -10.29 -8.42
CA ALA A 130 20.25 -11.50 -8.15
C ALA A 130 20.08 -11.73 -6.64
N PHE A 131 18.95 -12.29 -6.27
CA PHE A 131 18.61 -12.61 -4.87
C PHE A 131 17.76 -13.87 -4.83
N SER A 132 17.90 -14.65 -3.76
CA SER A 132 17.04 -15.80 -3.49
C SER A 132 17.06 -16.14 -2.00
N ILE A 133 15.89 -16.31 -1.42
CA ILE A 133 15.74 -16.89 -0.07
C ILE A 133 15.76 -18.42 -0.18
N LEU A 134 16.49 -19.06 0.74
CA LEU A 134 16.44 -20.50 0.84
C LEU A 134 15.17 -20.93 1.59
N HIS A 135 14.25 -21.57 0.86
CA HIS A 135 12.93 -22.01 1.33
C HIS A 135 12.92 -22.59 2.74
N GLY A 136 11.98 -22.13 3.56
CA GLY A 136 11.82 -22.54 4.96
C GLY A 136 12.96 -22.12 5.91
N THR A 137 13.91 -21.29 5.48
CA THR A 137 15.03 -20.83 6.31
C THR A 137 15.21 -19.31 6.29
N GLY A 138 16.00 -18.79 7.24
CA GLY A 138 16.42 -17.37 7.23
C GLY A 138 17.67 -17.07 6.40
N TYR A 139 18.20 -18.04 5.63
CA TYR A 139 19.39 -17.83 4.79
C TYR A 139 19.00 -17.29 3.41
N MET A 140 19.83 -16.39 2.89
CA MET A 140 19.60 -15.66 1.65
C MET A 140 20.89 -15.61 0.84
N TYR A 141 20.81 -15.87 -0.46
CA TYR A 141 21.91 -15.65 -1.38
C TYR A 141 21.78 -14.28 -2.03
N VAL A 142 22.89 -13.54 -2.07
CA VAL A 142 22.99 -12.22 -2.71
C VAL A 142 24.05 -12.29 -3.79
N GLY A 143 23.64 -12.06 -5.04
CA GLY A 143 24.50 -11.97 -6.21
C GLY A 143 24.61 -10.52 -6.68
N ASP A 144 25.82 -10.08 -7.03
CA ASP A 144 26.06 -8.71 -7.47
C ASP A 144 26.57 -8.54 -8.91
N GLU A 145 26.69 -7.29 -9.32
CA GLU A 145 27.14 -6.89 -10.65
C GLU A 145 28.59 -7.30 -10.98
N TYR A 146 29.40 -7.66 -9.98
CA TYR A 146 30.79 -8.11 -10.13
C TYR A 146 30.91 -9.64 -10.15
N GLY A 147 29.80 -10.36 -10.15
CA GLY A 147 29.80 -11.82 -10.20
C GLY A 147 29.98 -12.50 -8.83
N MET A 148 29.97 -11.73 -7.74
CA MET A 148 30.15 -12.27 -6.39
C MET A 148 28.82 -12.81 -5.85
N VAL A 149 28.88 -13.99 -5.22
CA VAL A 149 27.73 -14.58 -4.52
C VAL A 149 28.07 -14.72 -3.04
N SER A 150 27.31 -14.03 -2.20
CA SER A 150 27.46 -14.00 -0.74
C SER A 150 26.24 -14.58 -0.04
N VAL A 151 26.39 -14.98 1.23
CA VAL A 151 25.28 -15.46 2.06
C VAL A 151 24.97 -14.48 3.17
N VAL A 152 23.69 -14.13 3.32
CA VAL A 152 23.15 -13.34 4.42
C VAL A 152 22.18 -14.21 5.22
N LYS A 153 22.08 -13.99 6.53
CA LYS A 153 21.08 -14.63 7.37
C LYS A 153 20.30 -13.60 8.17
N TYR A 154 18.98 -13.72 8.15
CA TYR A 154 18.13 -13.10 9.16
C TYR A 154 18.03 -14.01 10.37
N ASN A 155 18.47 -13.54 11.53
CA ASN A 155 18.28 -14.21 12.81
C ASN A 155 17.08 -13.57 13.53
N ALA A 156 15.94 -14.28 13.52
CA ALA A 156 14.70 -13.81 14.15
C ALA A 156 14.85 -13.60 15.66
N ASP A 157 15.62 -14.44 16.36
CA ASP A 157 15.85 -14.33 17.81
C ASP A 157 16.61 -13.06 18.18
N GLU A 158 17.56 -12.65 17.32
CA GLU A 158 18.36 -11.44 17.51
C GLU A 158 17.74 -10.20 16.84
N GLY A 159 16.74 -10.41 15.95
CA GLY A 159 16.14 -9.36 15.13
C GLY A 159 17.14 -8.68 14.20
N LYS A 160 18.10 -9.43 13.63
CA LYS A 160 19.22 -8.86 12.86
C LYS A 160 19.52 -9.61 11.56
N LEU A 161 19.81 -8.84 10.52
CA LEU A 161 20.48 -9.30 9.32
C LEU A 161 21.99 -9.34 9.54
N VAL A 162 22.61 -10.48 9.21
CA VAL A 162 24.06 -10.68 9.33
C VAL A 162 24.59 -11.26 8.04
N GLN A 163 25.58 -10.61 7.44
CA GLN A 163 26.37 -11.19 6.36
C GLN A 163 27.30 -12.26 6.93
N LEU A 164 27.22 -13.47 6.37
CA LEU A 164 28.02 -14.61 6.78
C LEU A 164 29.36 -14.64 6.04
N PRO A 165 30.40 -15.29 6.60
CA PRO A 165 31.72 -15.35 5.97
C PRO A 165 31.78 -16.23 4.71
N TYR A 166 30.73 -16.99 4.41
CA TYR A 166 30.68 -17.86 3.25
C TYR A 166 30.35 -17.08 1.96
N TYR A 167 31.10 -17.37 0.91
CA TYR A 167 30.92 -16.84 -0.45
C TYR A 167 31.26 -17.93 -1.47
N VAL A 168 30.82 -17.77 -2.72
CA VAL A 168 31.21 -18.67 -3.82
C VAL A 168 32.52 -18.18 -4.45
N PRO A 169 33.60 -18.98 -4.47
CA PRO A 169 34.88 -18.59 -5.07
C PRO A 169 34.78 -18.47 -6.60
N THR A 170 34.93 -17.26 -7.13
CA THR A 170 34.89 -16.99 -8.59
C THR A 170 36.00 -17.67 -9.36
N ASP A 171 37.18 -17.87 -8.74
CA ASP A 171 38.29 -18.62 -9.34
C ASP A 171 37.93 -20.09 -9.60
N ALA A 172 37.20 -20.73 -8.67
CA ALA A 172 36.74 -22.11 -8.84
C ALA A 172 35.70 -22.23 -9.96
N LEU A 173 34.85 -21.22 -10.13
CA LEU A 173 33.89 -21.15 -11.25
C LEU A 173 34.64 -20.95 -12.58
N ALA A 174 35.61 -20.05 -12.62
CA ALA A 174 36.43 -19.80 -13.81
C ALA A 174 37.22 -21.05 -14.23
N GLU A 175 37.85 -21.75 -13.29
CA GLU A 175 38.56 -23.01 -13.54
C GLU A 175 37.63 -24.08 -14.10
N ALA A 176 36.45 -24.27 -13.49
CA ALA A 176 35.48 -25.26 -13.95
C ALA A 176 34.95 -24.96 -15.36
N ALA A 177 34.87 -23.68 -15.73
CA ALA A 177 34.51 -23.24 -17.08
C ALA A 177 35.70 -23.19 -18.07
N GLY A 178 36.93 -23.48 -17.63
CA GLY A 178 38.12 -23.40 -18.49
C GLY A 178 38.51 -21.97 -18.90
N LEU A 179 38.12 -20.97 -18.10
CA LEU A 179 38.45 -19.56 -18.33
C LEU A 179 39.83 -19.22 -17.75
N SER A 180 40.56 -18.33 -18.43
CA SER A 180 41.90 -17.89 -18.01
C SER A 180 41.88 -16.71 -17.02
N SER A 181 40.73 -16.08 -16.82
CA SER A 181 40.51 -14.97 -15.90
C SER A 181 39.29 -15.23 -15.01
N PRO A 182 39.22 -14.62 -13.82
CA PRO A 182 38.03 -14.66 -12.98
C PRO A 182 36.79 -14.17 -13.73
N ILE A 183 35.63 -14.68 -13.33
CA ILE A 183 34.33 -14.27 -13.87
C ILE A 183 34.02 -12.87 -13.33
N ASP A 184 33.87 -11.90 -14.23
CA ASP A 184 33.56 -10.49 -13.93
C ASP A 184 32.27 -10.06 -14.67
N TYR A 185 31.28 -10.95 -14.67
CA TYR A 185 29.97 -10.72 -15.26
C TYR A 185 28.92 -10.66 -14.14
N PRO A 186 27.90 -9.81 -14.26
CA PRO A 186 26.80 -9.77 -13.29
C PRO A 186 26.13 -11.12 -13.07
N VAL A 187 25.80 -11.43 -11.81
CA VAL A 187 24.93 -12.57 -11.49
C VAL A 187 23.49 -12.17 -11.80
N VAL A 188 22.84 -12.86 -12.73
CA VAL A 188 21.46 -12.56 -13.17
C VAL A 188 20.44 -13.56 -12.66
N GLY A 189 20.88 -14.66 -12.04
CA GLY A 189 20.00 -15.66 -11.46
C GLY A 189 20.64 -16.48 -10.37
N LEU A 190 19.87 -16.67 -9.29
CA LEU A 190 20.18 -17.55 -8.19
C LEU A 190 18.96 -18.41 -7.90
N LEU A 191 19.07 -19.72 -8.04
CA LEU A 191 17.99 -20.65 -7.69
C LEU A 191 18.53 -21.82 -6.89
N SER A 192 17.95 -22.08 -5.73
CA SER A 192 18.22 -23.32 -5.00
C SER A 192 17.76 -24.51 -5.84
N GLN A 193 18.59 -25.55 -5.96
CA GLN A 193 18.18 -26.76 -6.67
C GLN A 193 17.10 -27.49 -5.86
N PRO A 194 15.92 -27.81 -6.44
CA PRO A 194 14.91 -28.62 -5.78
C PRO A 194 15.50 -29.93 -5.26
N SER A 195 14.99 -30.43 -4.13
CA SER A 195 15.44 -31.70 -3.51
C SER A 195 16.90 -31.76 -3.04
N SER A 196 17.65 -30.64 -3.06
CA SER A 196 19.07 -30.61 -2.64
C SER A 196 19.31 -30.30 -1.16
N ARG A 197 18.25 -30.19 -0.33
CA ARG A 197 18.39 -29.76 1.08
C ARG A 197 19.06 -28.39 1.25
N GLY A 198 18.98 -27.55 0.21
CA GLY A 198 19.56 -26.20 0.20
C GLY A 198 21.07 -26.16 0.07
N THR A 199 21.74 -27.28 -0.17
CA THR A 199 23.20 -27.31 -0.34
C THR A 199 23.61 -26.97 -1.77
N ARG A 200 22.71 -27.11 -2.76
CA ARG A 200 23.05 -26.85 -4.16
C ARG A 200 22.35 -25.61 -4.70
N LEU A 201 23.13 -24.77 -5.36
CA LEU A 201 22.73 -23.48 -5.87
C LEU A 201 23.06 -23.38 -7.36
N LEU A 202 22.05 -23.05 -8.17
CA LEU A 202 22.27 -22.60 -9.54
C LEU A 202 22.71 -21.13 -9.53
N ILE A 203 23.78 -20.83 -10.25
CA ILE A 203 24.31 -19.49 -10.45
C ILE A 203 24.33 -19.22 -11.95
N ALA A 204 23.58 -18.21 -12.39
CA ALA A 204 23.51 -17.78 -13.78
C ALA A 204 24.18 -16.42 -13.94
N PHE A 205 25.08 -16.31 -14.92
CA PHE A 205 25.78 -15.08 -15.27
C PHE A 205 25.18 -14.45 -16.53
N SER A 206 25.26 -13.12 -16.63
CA SER A 206 24.66 -12.37 -17.74
C SER A 206 25.14 -12.85 -19.11
N ASN A 207 26.39 -13.32 -19.23
CA ASN A 207 26.99 -13.79 -20.47
C ASN A 207 26.55 -15.20 -20.94
N GLY A 208 25.58 -15.83 -20.26
CA GLY A 208 25.07 -17.15 -20.63
C GLY A 208 25.67 -18.33 -19.87
N LEU A 209 26.69 -18.10 -19.02
CA LEU A 209 27.28 -19.17 -18.20
C LEU A 209 26.34 -19.58 -17.06
N LEU A 210 26.21 -20.89 -16.87
CA LEU A 210 25.37 -21.50 -15.85
C LEU A 210 26.19 -22.50 -15.02
N PHE A 211 26.17 -22.36 -13.71
CA PHE A 211 26.87 -23.23 -12.77
C PHE A 211 25.90 -23.85 -11.78
N LEU A 212 26.06 -25.14 -11.51
CA LEU A 212 25.47 -25.77 -10.33
C LEU A 212 26.57 -25.94 -9.28
N TRP A 213 26.49 -25.19 -8.18
CA TRP A 213 27.44 -25.18 -7.09
C TRP A 213 26.94 -26.01 -5.91
N ASP A 214 27.80 -26.87 -5.33
CA ASP A 214 27.51 -27.57 -4.08
C ASP A 214 28.24 -26.91 -2.91
N ALA A 215 27.50 -26.21 -2.07
CA ALA A 215 28.01 -25.52 -0.89
C ALA A 215 28.43 -26.47 0.23
N SER A 216 28.00 -27.74 0.23
CA SER A 216 28.47 -28.70 1.22
C SER A 216 29.90 -29.19 0.91
N GLU A 217 30.24 -29.29 -0.37
CA GLU A 217 31.53 -29.79 -0.86
C GLU A 217 32.46 -28.69 -1.40
N ASP A 218 32.00 -27.44 -1.46
CA ASP A 218 32.71 -26.28 -2.02
C ASP A 218 33.20 -26.49 -3.46
N ARG A 219 32.36 -27.09 -4.31
CA ARG A 219 32.73 -27.41 -5.69
C ARG A 219 31.62 -27.19 -6.70
N VAL A 220 32.03 -27.01 -7.94
CA VAL A 220 31.13 -27.01 -9.09
C VAL A 220 30.72 -28.45 -9.43
N VAL A 221 29.42 -28.70 -9.45
CA VAL A 221 28.81 -29.97 -9.87
C VAL A 221 28.66 -30.02 -11.39
N LEU A 222 28.22 -28.91 -11.98
CA LEU A 222 27.89 -28.84 -13.40
C LEU A 222 28.17 -27.45 -13.98
N VAL A 223 28.62 -27.42 -15.24
CA VAL A 223 28.75 -26.21 -16.06
C VAL A 223 27.94 -26.38 -17.34
N ARG A 224 27.23 -25.33 -17.73
CA ARG A 224 26.51 -25.19 -19.02
C ARG A 224 26.74 -23.79 -19.61
N GLY A 225 26.48 -23.64 -20.91
CA GLY A 225 26.59 -22.35 -21.61
C GLY A 225 27.96 -22.00 -22.22
N ASN A 226 28.96 -22.90 -22.18
CA ASN A 226 30.28 -22.68 -22.79
C ASN A 226 30.44 -23.37 -24.17
N LYS A 227 31.39 -22.90 -24.99
CA LYS A 227 31.59 -23.05 -26.44
C LYS A 227 31.71 -24.47 -27.04
N ASP A 228 31.76 -25.54 -26.26
CA ASP A 228 32.06 -26.87 -26.80
C ASP A 228 31.01 -27.90 -26.37
N LEU A 229 30.06 -28.23 -27.26
CA LEU A 229 29.49 -29.59 -27.44
C LEU A 229 28.54 -29.62 -28.66
N PRO A 230 28.69 -30.60 -29.59
CA PRO A 230 27.93 -30.65 -30.85
C PRO A 230 26.52 -31.17 -30.65
N MET A 231 25.51 -30.43 -31.10
CA MET A 231 24.10 -30.83 -31.01
C MET A 231 23.40 -30.78 -32.37
N GLU A 232 22.78 -31.90 -32.75
CA GLU A 232 21.84 -31.98 -33.87
C GLU A 232 20.44 -31.64 -33.38
N GLY A 233 19.77 -30.69 -34.01
CA GLY A 233 18.39 -30.36 -33.68
C GLY A 233 17.58 -29.98 -34.91
N LYS A 234 16.27 -29.91 -34.69
CA LYS A 234 15.20 -30.06 -35.66
C LYS A 234 14.11 -29.04 -35.25
N THR A 235 13.95 -27.87 -35.89
CA THR A 235 12.95 -26.77 -35.58
C THR A 235 11.49 -27.22 -35.78
N ALA A 236 10.39 -26.47 -35.45
CA ALA A 236 8.91 -26.75 -35.52
C ALA A 236 8.04 -25.61 -36.11
N ASN A 237 7.15 -25.82 -37.11
CA ASN A 237 6.08 -24.84 -37.47
C ASN A 237 4.92 -25.29 -38.41
N ASP A 238 3.75 -24.68 -38.12
CA ASP A 238 2.39 -24.67 -38.71
C ASP A 238 1.49 -25.91 -38.63
N SER A 239 2.08 -26.99 -38.16
CA SER A 239 1.49 -27.80 -37.09
C SER A 239 2.54 -27.77 -35.98
N LEU A 240 2.22 -28.01 -34.71
CA LEU A 240 3.27 -28.09 -33.68
C LEU A 240 4.07 -29.42 -33.81
N GLU A 241 4.59 -29.67 -35.01
CA GLU A 241 5.65 -30.60 -35.34
C GLU A 241 6.88 -29.82 -35.77
N ALA A 242 8.02 -30.36 -35.34
CA ALA A 242 9.36 -29.97 -35.70
C ALA A 242 9.67 -29.80 -37.25
N SER A 243 9.43 -28.65 -37.91
CA SER A 243 10.21 -27.97 -38.99
C SER A 243 11.76 -27.93 -38.90
N HIS A 244 12.47 -28.97 -39.29
CA HIS A 244 13.94 -29.00 -39.31
C HIS A 244 14.60 -27.90 -40.19
N ASP A 245 15.09 -26.81 -39.60
CA ASP A 245 16.17 -25.98 -40.18
C ASP A 245 17.48 -26.30 -39.43
N GLU A 246 18.55 -26.47 -40.20
CA GLU A 246 19.86 -26.97 -39.77
C GLU A 246 20.43 -26.18 -38.57
N LEU A 247 20.58 -26.86 -37.43
CA LEU A 247 20.95 -26.29 -36.12
C LEU A 247 22.48 -26.18 -35.89
N SER A 248 23.27 -26.03 -36.95
CA SER A 248 24.73 -25.85 -36.89
C SER A 248 25.19 -24.47 -36.43
N ASP A 249 24.27 -23.48 -36.38
CA ASP A 249 24.62 -22.05 -36.25
C ASP A 249 24.09 -21.41 -34.95
N LEU A 250 23.91 -22.17 -33.86
CA LEU A 250 23.73 -21.56 -32.54
C LEU A 250 25.09 -21.04 -32.04
N GLU A 251 25.46 -19.83 -32.47
CA GLU A 251 26.42 -19.02 -31.73
C GLU A 251 25.81 -18.72 -30.35
N LEU A 252 26.12 -19.56 -29.36
CA LEU A 252 25.84 -19.29 -27.94
C LEU A 252 26.71 -18.12 -27.41
N ASP A 253 27.69 -17.68 -28.20
CA ASP A 253 28.60 -16.59 -27.86
C ASP A 253 27.83 -15.26 -27.83
N GLY A 254 27.78 -14.62 -26.67
CA GLY A 254 27.13 -13.31 -26.50
C GLY A 254 25.62 -13.36 -26.26
N LYS A 255 25.01 -14.53 -26.01
CA LYS A 255 23.61 -14.62 -25.58
C LYS A 255 23.45 -14.17 -24.13
N GLU A 256 22.71 -13.09 -23.91
CA GLU A 256 22.43 -12.58 -22.58
C GLU A 256 21.19 -13.21 -21.95
N ILE A 257 21.31 -13.72 -20.72
CA ILE A 257 20.19 -14.30 -19.96
C ILE A 257 19.31 -13.19 -19.40
N SER A 258 17.99 -13.32 -19.57
CA SER A 258 17.00 -12.38 -19.06
C SER A 258 16.05 -12.97 -18.02
N SER A 259 15.79 -14.29 -18.07
CA SER A 259 14.93 -14.97 -17.10
C SER A 259 15.23 -16.48 -17.01
N LEU A 260 14.80 -17.12 -15.94
CA LEU A 260 15.08 -18.54 -15.67
C LEU A 260 14.13 -19.14 -14.65
N CYS A 261 13.82 -20.43 -14.81
CA CYS A 261 13.01 -21.19 -13.85
C CYS A 261 13.33 -22.69 -13.93
N TRP A 262 13.24 -23.41 -12.81
CA TRP A 262 13.30 -24.86 -12.82
C TRP A 262 12.06 -25.43 -13.53
N ALA A 263 12.28 -26.23 -14.58
CA ALA A 263 11.23 -26.87 -15.36
C ALA A 263 10.90 -28.30 -14.86
N SER A 264 11.43 -28.68 -13.70
CA SER A 264 11.33 -30.03 -13.15
C SER A 264 11.35 -29.97 -11.62
N ALA A 265 10.58 -30.86 -10.98
CA ALA A 265 10.47 -30.89 -9.52
C ALA A 265 11.73 -31.41 -8.81
N ASP A 266 12.62 -32.09 -9.53
CA ASP A 266 13.90 -32.60 -9.03
C ASP A 266 15.10 -31.73 -9.44
N GLY A 267 14.87 -30.62 -10.15
CA GLY A 267 15.95 -29.74 -10.62
C GLY A 267 16.83 -30.36 -11.71
N SER A 268 16.29 -31.32 -12.48
CA SER A 268 16.98 -31.96 -13.61
C SER A 268 16.88 -31.19 -14.93
N VAL A 269 15.90 -30.31 -15.07
CA VAL A 269 15.67 -29.48 -16.27
C VAL A 269 15.50 -28.02 -15.87
N LEU A 270 16.24 -27.14 -16.52
CA LEU A 270 16.20 -25.68 -16.33
C LEU A 270 15.71 -25.00 -17.61
N GLY A 271 14.69 -24.15 -17.52
CA GLY A 271 14.31 -23.24 -18.60
C GLY A 271 15.04 -21.91 -18.46
N VAL A 272 15.60 -21.39 -19.54
CA VAL A 272 16.34 -20.13 -19.59
C VAL A 272 15.83 -19.29 -20.76
N GLY A 273 15.39 -18.07 -20.47
CA GLY A 273 15.00 -17.06 -21.43
C GLY A 273 16.13 -16.07 -21.69
N TYR A 274 16.25 -15.63 -22.94
CA TYR A 274 17.32 -14.75 -23.39
C TYR A 274 16.79 -13.40 -23.89
N VAL A 275 17.68 -12.39 -23.91
CA VAL A 275 17.39 -11.02 -24.36
C VAL A 275 16.96 -10.97 -25.84
N ASP A 276 17.37 -11.93 -26.65
CA ASP A 276 17.00 -12.05 -28.07
C ASP A 276 15.68 -12.81 -28.32
N GLY A 277 14.95 -13.13 -27.25
CA GLY A 277 13.66 -13.82 -27.31
C GLY A 277 13.74 -15.34 -27.40
N ASP A 278 14.93 -15.94 -27.40
CA ASP A 278 15.08 -17.39 -27.38
C ASP A 278 14.78 -17.97 -25.99
N ILE A 279 14.25 -19.20 -25.96
CA ILE A 279 14.07 -19.99 -24.74
C ILE A 279 14.81 -21.32 -24.90
N LEU A 280 15.72 -21.65 -23.99
CA LEU A 280 16.44 -22.92 -23.97
C LEU A 280 16.09 -23.74 -22.72
N PHE A 281 15.81 -25.02 -22.91
CA PHE A 281 15.68 -26.00 -21.84
C PHE A 281 16.96 -26.80 -21.71
N TRP A 282 17.66 -26.66 -20.60
CA TRP A 282 18.94 -27.30 -20.31
C TRP A 282 18.77 -28.55 -19.44
N ASP A 283 19.51 -29.60 -19.77
CA ASP A 283 19.60 -30.82 -18.97
C ASP A 283 20.69 -30.69 -17.88
N PHE A 284 20.22 -30.71 -16.64
CA PHE A 284 20.96 -30.67 -15.38
C PHE A 284 20.97 -32.01 -14.65
N SER A 285 20.51 -33.10 -15.28
CA SER A 285 20.62 -34.44 -14.71
C SER A 285 22.08 -34.88 -14.54
N GLU A 286 22.38 -35.57 -13.44
CA GLU A 286 23.69 -36.18 -13.19
C GLU A 286 23.89 -37.41 -14.08
N GLY A 287 24.27 -37.20 -15.35
CA GLY A 287 24.51 -38.27 -16.32
C GLY A 287 25.85 -39.00 -16.14
N GLN A 288 25.87 -40.32 -16.32
CA GLN A 288 27.09 -41.14 -16.39
C GLN A 288 28.03 -40.62 -17.48
N LYS A 289 29.32 -40.44 -17.13
CA LYS A 289 30.40 -40.15 -18.09
C LYS A 289 30.33 -41.15 -19.27
N GLY A 290 29.90 -40.70 -20.45
CA GLY A 290 30.03 -41.50 -21.69
C GLY A 290 28.88 -41.52 -22.70
N LYS A 291 27.81 -40.72 -22.59
CA LYS A 291 26.83 -40.55 -23.68
C LYS A 291 26.75 -39.08 -24.13
N THR A 292 27.03 -38.84 -25.40
CA THR A 292 26.80 -37.58 -26.11
C THR A 292 25.29 -37.44 -26.38
N SER A 293 24.57 -36.78 -25.47
CA SER A 293 23.16 -36.44 -25.67
C SER A 293 22.98 -34.92 -25.68
N ASN A 294 22.02 -34.43 -26.46
CA ASN A 294 21.63 -33.03 -26.49
C ASN A 294 21.37 -32.47 -25.10
N HIS A 295 22.22 -31.53 -24.68
CA HIS A 295 22.20 -30.91 -23.34
C HIS A 295 21.26 -29.72 -23.27
N ALA A 296 20.75 -29.25 -24.42
CA ALA A 296 19.77 -28.18 -24.50
C ALA A 296 18.78 -28.40 -25.64
N VAL A 297 17.56 -27.90 -25.48
CA VAL A 297 16.54 -27.82 -26.54
C VAL A 297 16.01 -26.41 -26.65
N LYS A 298 15.92 -25.90 -27.88
CA LYS A 298 15.45 -24.55 -28.18
C LYS A 298 13.96 -24.51 -28.44
N LEU A 299 13.30 -23.52 -27.85
CA LEU A 299 11.91 -23.15 -28.06
C LEU A 299 11.87 -21.66 -28.45
N GLN A 300 11.09 -21.34 -29.48
CA GLN A 300 10.86 -19.95 -29.91
C GLN A 300 9.36 -19.70 -29.98
N LEU A 301 8.93 -18.52 -29.53
CA LEU A 301 7.53 -18.10 -29.63
C LEU A 301 7.18 -17.56 -31.01
N SER A 302 8.17 -17.04 -31.73
CA SER A 302 8.04 -16.40 -33.03
C SER A 302 9.26 -16.66 -33.91
N SER A 303 9.03 -16.84 -35.21
CA SER A 303 10.08 -17.00 -36.22
C SER A 303 10.71 -15.68 -36.67
N ALA A 304 10.24 -14.55 -36.14
CA ALA A 304 10.78 -13.23 -36.49
C ALA A 304 12.27 -13.09 -36.12
N GLU A 305 13.02 -12.33 -36.91
CA GLU A 305 14.45 -12.09 -36.65
C GLU A 305 14.69 -11.25 -35.38
N LYS A 306 13.80 -10.28 -35.11
CA LYS A 306 13.85 -9.41 -33.93
C LYS A 306 12.65 -9.67 -33.04
N ARG A 307 12.91 -10.12 -31.81
CA ARG A 307 11.92 -10.40 -30.79
C ARG A 307 12.16 -9.54 -29.55
N LEU A 308 11.14 -9.46 -28.72
CA LEU A 308 11.24 -8.91 -27.36
C LEU A 308 12.06 -9.88 -26.49
N PRO A 309 12.81 -9.37 -25.49
CA PRO A 309 13.41 -10.20 -24.45
C PRO A 309 12.38 -11.13 -23.79
N VAL A 310 12.81 -12.28 -23.32
CA VAL A 310 11.98 -13.13 -22.46
C VAL A 310 12.09 -12.61 -21.02
N ILE A 311 11.14 -11.74 -20.62
CA ILE A 311 11.26 -10.92 -19.41
C ILE A 311 10.90 -11.73 -18.15
N VAL A 312 9.81 -12.49 -18.19
CA VAL A 312 9.37 -13.32 -17.05
C VAL A 312 9.08 -14.74 -17.52
N MET A 313 9.52 -15.71 -16.72
CA MET A 313 9.24 -17.13 -16.92
C MET A 313 8.86 -17.79 -15.60
N HIS A 314 7.70 -18.44 -15.56
CA HIS A 314 7.31 -19.30 -14.45
C HIS A 314 6.87 -20.68 -14.94
N TRP A 315 7.31 -21.70 -14.22
CA TRP A 315 7.00 -23.08 -14.52
C TRP A 315 6.00 -23.68 -13.54
N CYS A 316 4.99 -24.35 -14.05
CA CYS A 316 4.02 -25.13 -13.30
C CYS A 316 4.09 -26.60 -13.74
N LEU A 317 4.37 -27.51 -12.80
CA LEU A 317 4.43 -28.94 -13.10
C LEU A 317 3.04 -29.54 -13.36
N ASP A 318 2.90 -30.40 -14.36
CA ASP A 318 1.71 -31.26 -14.52
C ASP A 318 1.94 -32.57 -13.76
N VAL A 319 1.33 -32.69 -12.57
CA VAL A 319 1.50 -33.84 -11.67
C VAL A 319 1.08 -35.17 -12.33
N THR A 320 0.22 -35.12 -13.35
CA THR A 320 -0.20 -36.32 -14.07
C THR A 320 0.90 -36.91 -14.96
N ARG A 321 1.96 -36.15 -15.28
CA ARG A 321 2.97 -36.50 -16.29
C ARG A 321 4.35 -36.93 -15.76
N LYS A 322 4.46 -37.38 -14.50
CA LYS A 322 5.70 -37.95 -13.91
C LYS A 322 6.97 -37.11 -14.18
N ASN A 323 6.92 -35.80 -13.96
CA ASN A 323 8.01 -34.84 -14.21
C ASN A 323 8.44 -34.65 -15.67
N CYS A 324 7.70 -35.18 -16.64
CA CYS A 324 8.04 -35.07 -18.06
C CYS A 324 7.13 -34.12 -18.85
N GLY A 325 6.55 -33.11 -18.19
CA GLY A 325 5.68 -32.11 -18.81
C GLY A 325 5.06 -31.16 -17.80
N GLY A 326 4.61 -30.00 -18.28
CA GLY A 326 4.05 -28.93 -17.44
C GLY A 326 3.56 -27.74 -18.26
N LYS A 327 3.19 -26.67 -17.57
CA LYS A 327 2.75 -25.40 -18.15
C LYS A 327 3.84 -24.35 -17.91
N LEU A 328 4.32 -23.70 -18.97
CA LEU A 328 5.25 -22.58 -18.92
C LEU A 328 4.48 -21.28 -19.17
N PHE A 329 4.60 -20.31 -18.27
CA PHE A 329 4.05 -18.96 -18.40
C PHE A 329 5.18 -18.00 -18.77
N ILE A 330 4.94 -17.16 -19.78
CA ILE A 330 5.96 -16.33 -20.41
C ILE A 330 5.39 -14.95 -20.68
N TYR A 331 6.11 -13.93 -20.24
CA TYR A 331 5.90 -12.56 -20.70
C TYR A 331 7.13 -12.08 -21.49
N GLY A 332 6.90 -11.59 -22.72
CA GLY A 332 7.96 -11.28 -23.69
C GLY A 332 8.25 -12.43 -24.66
N GLY A 333 9.35 -12.35 -25.41
CA GLY A 333 9.76 -13.37 -26.40
C GLY A 333 9.04 -13.33 -27.75
N ASP A 334 7.98 -12.53 -27.92
CA ASP A 334 7.26 -12.39 -29.19
C ASP A 334 7.85 -11.29 -30.10
N ILE A 335 7.33 -11.13 -31.31
CA ILE A 335 7.76 -10.11 -32.27
C ILE A 335 7.56 -8.69 -31.72
N ILE A 336 8.53 -7.81 -31.97
CA ILE A 336 8.44 -6.41 -31.57
C ILE A 336 7.22 -5.74 -32.22
N GLY A 337 6.36 -5.14 -31.40
CA GLY A 337 5.13 -4.46 -31.84
C GLY A 337 3.88 -5.34 -31.83
N SER A 338 3.97 -6.58 -31.34
CA SER A 338 2.81 -7.41 -31.01
C SER A 338 2.00 -6.81 -29.86
N ASP A 339 0.75 -7.24 -29.72
CA ASP A 339 -0.06 -6.94 -28.54
C ASP A 339 0.62 -7.49 -27.28
N GLU A 340 0.43 -6.79 -26.17
CA GLU A 340 0.98 -7.18 -24.89
C GLU A 340 0.14 -8.31 -24.27
N VAL A 341 0.71 -9.51 -24.21
CA VAL A 341 0.04 -10.73 -23.75
C VAL A 341 0.91 -11.52 -22.79
N LEU A 342 0.26 -12.31 -21.93
CA LEU A 342 0.89 -13.37 -21.16
C LEU A 342 0.67 -14.71 -21.87
N THR A 343 1.74 -15.31 -22.40
CA THR A 343 1.69 -16.58 -23.12
C THR A 343 1.83 -17.76 -22.16
N MET A 344 0.89 -18.70 -22.23
CA MET A 344 0.93 -19.99 -21.53
C MET A 344 1.11 -21.13 -22.52
N LEU A 345 2.16 -21.94 -22.34
CA LEU A 345 2.46 -23.12 -23.14
C LEU A 345 2.32 -24.40 -22.31
N ALA A 346 1.59 -25.40 -22.81
CA ALA A 346 1.69 -26.75 -22.27
C ALA A 346 2.78 -27.52 -23.02
N LEU A 347 3.79 -27.97 -22.29
CA LEU A 347 4.93 -28.69 -22.84
C LEU A 347 4.95 -30.14 -22.37
N ASP A 348 5.39 -31.04 -23.25
CA ASP A 348 5.53 -32.47 -23.00
C ASP A 348 6.88 -32.96 -23.53
N TRP A 349 7.63 -33.68 -22.70
CA TRP A 349 8.87 -34.37 -23.08
C TRP A 349 8.91 -35.80 -22.52
N SER A 350 7.76 -36.46 -22.48
CA SER A 350 7.62 -37.86 -22.03
C SER A 350 8.57 -38.85 -22.76
N SER A 351 9.00 -38.52 -23.98
CA SER A 351 9.99 -39.24 -24.79
C SER A 351 11.46 -38.87 -24.51
N GLY A 352 11.73 -38.06 -23.48
CA GLY A 352 13.03 -37.45 -23.19
C GLY A 352 13.12 -36.01 -23.69
N LEU A 353 14.06 -35.22 -23.14
CA LEU A 353 14.16 -33.78 -23.39
C LEU A 353 14.31 -33.44 -24.88
N GLY A 354 15.06 -34.23 -25.64
CA GLY A 354 15.19 -34.07 -27.10
C GLY A 354 13.89 -34.25 -27.89
N GLY A 355 12.83 -34.78 -27.28
CA GLY A 355 11.48 -34.88 -27.84
C GLY A 355 10.50 -33.86 -27.26
N LEU A 356 10.98 -32.76 -26.69
CA LEU A 356 10.15 -31.68 -26.17
C LEU A 356 9.24 -31.13 -27.27
N LYS A 357 7.94 -31.12 -26.99
CA LYS A 357 6.90 -30.61 -27.88
C LYS A 357 5.95 -29.72 -27.09
N CYS A 358 5.48 -28.65 -27.73
CA CYS A 358 4.37 -27.86 -27.22
C CYS A 358 3.06 -28.52 -27.67
N VAL A 359 2.21 -28.88 -26.71
CA VAL A 359 0.93 -29.57 -26.93
C VAL A 359 -0.28 -28.62 -26.83
N GLY A 360 -0.05 -27.37 -26.44
CA GLY A 360 -1.06 -26.32 -26.42
C GLY A 360 -0.45 -24.94 -26.12
N ARG A 361 -1.07 -23.88 -26.65
CA ARG A 361 -0.71 -22.48 -26.44
C ARG A 361 -1.96 -21.66 -26.20
N VAL A 362 -1.90 -20.74 -25.23
CA VAL A 362 -2.92 -19.72 -24.96
C VAL A 362 -2.22 -18.40 -24.71
N ASP A 363 -2.71 -17.34 -25.34
CA ASP A 363 -2.24 -15.97 -25.10
C ASP A 363 -3.33 -15.21 -24.33
N LEU A 364 -3.00 -14.78 -23.10
CA LEU A 364 -3.89 -14.02 -22.22
C LEU A 364 -3.73 -12.53 -22.50
N THR A 365 -4.82 -11.88 -22.92
CA THR A 365 -4.83 -10.43 -23.12
C THR A 365 -4.86 -9.70 -21.77
N LEU A 366 -4.04 -8.66 -21.64
CA LEU A 366 -3.90 -7.91 -20.40
C LEU A 366 -4.82 -6.68 -20.37
N SER A 367 -5.41 -6.40 -19.22
CA SER A 367 -6.11 -5.14 -18.96
C SER A 367 -5.12 -4.10 -18.41
N GLY A 368 -4.39 -3.45 -19.31
CA GLY A 368 -3.28 -2.55 -18.98
C GLY A 368 -1.92 -3.21 -19.24
N SER A 369 -0.83 -2.55 -18.86
CA SER A 369 0.51 -3.11 -19.05
C SER A 369 0.85 -4.12 -17.96
N PHE A 370 1.60 -5.15 -18.31
CA PHE A 370 2.12 -6.13 -17.37
C PHE A 370 2.93 -5.45 -16.27
N ALA A 371 2.76 -5.90 -15.03
CA ALA A 371 3.60 -5.51 -13.91
C ALA A 371 4.35 -6.74 -13.39
N ASP A 372 3.62 -7.75 -12.93
CA ASP A 372 4.21 -8.98 -12.40
C ASP A 372 3.19 -10.13 -12.38
N MET A 373 3.67 -11.36 -12.16
CA MET A 373 2.82 -12.53 -11.93
C MET A 373 3.41 -13.44 -10.85
N VAL A 374 2.56 -14.19 -10.16
CA VAL A 374 3.02 -15.27 -9.28
C VAL A 374 2.10 -16.49 -9.41
N LEU A 375 2.70 -17.67 -9.40
CA LEU A 375 1.98 -18.94 -9.39
C LEU A 375 1.84 -19.43 -7.95
N SER A 376 0.66 -19.94 -7.63
CA SER A 376 0.30 -20.30 -6.27
C SER A 376 -0.32 -21.70 -6.21
N PRO A 377 0.29 -22.65 -5.50
CA PRO A 377 -0.26 -23.99 -5.31
C PRO A 377 -1.30 -23.99 -4.18
N ILE A 378 -2.49 -23.42 -4.40
CA ILE A 378 -3.55 -23.41 -3.38
C ILE A 378 -4.41 -24.67 -3.51
N ALA A 379 -4.38 -25.50 -2.46
CA ALA A 379 -5.22 -26.68 -2.38
C ALA A 379 -6.69 -26.28 -2.10
N SER A 380 -7.54 -26.29 -3.13
CA SER A 380 -8.99 -26.13 -2.93
C SER A 380 -9.60 -27.45 -2.42
N SER A 381 -10.68 -27.37 -1.64
CA SER A 381 -11.37 -28.52 -1.00
C SER A 381 -11.89 -29.62 -1.95
N ARG A 382 -11.77 -29.45 -3.28
CA ARG A 382 -12.24 -30.42 -4.27
C ARG A 382 -11.21 -30.81 -5.33
N GLN A 383 -10.13 -30.04 -5.54
CA GLN A 383 -9.05 -30.30 -6.50
C GLN A 383 -7.78 -29.54 -6.06
N SER A 384 -6.62 -30.21 -6.04
CA SER A 384 -5.31 -29.54 -6.04
C SER A 384 -5.18 -28.80 -7.38
N GLY A 385 -5.10 -27.47 -7.35
CA GLY A 385 -5.08 -26.62 -8.54
C GLY A 385 -4.12 -25.46 -8.35
N VAL A 386 -3.52 -24.99 -9.45
CA VAL A 386 -2.65 -23.82 -9.44
C VAL A 386 -3.47 -22.58 -9.72
N PHE A 387 -3.23 -21.52 -8.96
CA PHE A 387 -3.73 -20.19 -9.25
C PHE A 387 -2.62 -19.35 -9.87
N LEU A 388 -2.97 -18.64 -10.93
CA LEU A 388 -2.15 -17.56 -11.49
C LEU A 388 -2.69 -16.25 -10.94
N PHE A 389 -1.88 -15.54 -10.15
CA PHE A 389 -2.11 -14.14 -9.82
C PHE A 389 -1.38 -13.26 -10.83
N LEU A 390 -2.11 -12.33 -11.41
CA LEU A 390 -1.62 -11.43 -12.45
C LEU A 390 -1.84 -9.99 -12.02
N LEU A 391 -0.77 -9.21 -12.01
CA LEU A 391 -0.78 -7.79 -11.70
C LEU A 391 -0.53 -6.99 -12.99
N THR A 392 -1.44 -6.06 -13.28
CA THR A 392 -1.28 -5.10 -14.38
C THR A 392 -1.37 -3.67 -13.87
N ASN A 393 -0.78 -2.75 -14.62
CA ASN A 393 -0.83 -1.32 -14.33
C ASN A 393 -2.09 -0.68 -14.93
N PRO A 394 -2.79 0.19 -14.19
CA PRO A 394 -2.44 0.68 -12.84
C PRO A 394 -3.09 -0.16 -11.72
N GLY A 395 -2.29 -0.97 -11.02
CA GLY A 395 -2.66 -1.67 -9.78
C GLY A 395 -3.88 -2.60 -9.87
N GLN A 396 -4.08 -3.30 -10.99
CA GLN A 396 -5.17 -4.27 -11.15
C GLN A 396 -4.66 -5.67 -10.85
N LEU A 397 -5.24 -6.32 -9.84
CA LEU A 397 -4.92 -7.69 -9.47
C LEU A 397 -6.06 -8.63 -9.91
N GLN A 398 -5.69 -9.68 -10.64
CA GLN A 398 -6.60 -10.70 -11.15
C GLN A 398 -6.08 -12.09 -10.79
N ALA A 399 -7.00 -13.05 -10.64
CA ALA A 399 -6.66 -14.44 -10.42
C ALA A 399 -7.31 -15.35 -11.46
N TYR A 400 -6.58 -16.36 -11.91
CA TYR A 400 -7.08 -17.43 -12.77
C TYR A 400 -6.92 -18.77 -12.04
N ASP A 401 -8.01 -19.52 -11.92
CA ASP A 401 -7.97 -20.88 -11.39
C ASP A 401 -7.57 -21.90 -12.49
N ASP A 402 -7.16 -23.09 -12.07
CA ASP A 402 -6.71 -24.14 -12.99
C ASP A 402 -7.84 -24.57 -13.95
N THR A 403 -9.11 -24.52 -13.53
CA THR A 403 -10.26 -24.81 -14.39
C THR A 403 -10.43 -23.79 -15.51
N SER A 404 -10.24 -22.51 -15.22
CA SER A 404 -10.30 -21.40 -16.18
C SER A 404 -9.14 -21.51 -17.16
N LEU A 405 -7.93 -21.79 -16.66
CA LEU A 405 -6.75 -22.00 -17.50
C LEU A 405 -6.87 -23.25 -18.38
N ALA A 406 -7.39 -24.35 -17.84
CA ALA A 406 -7.62 -25.58 -18.61
C ALA A 406 -8.72 -25.39 -19.67
N SER A 407 -9.78 -24.64 -19.35
CA SER A 407 -10.83 -24.28 -20.31
C SER A 407 -10.24 -23.51 -21.49
N LEU A 408 -9.41 -22.49 -21.22
CA LEU A 408 -8.71 -21.73 -22.26
C LEU A 408 -7.85 -22.62 -23.16
N MET A 409 -7.12 -23.57 -22.58
CA MET A 409 -6.24 -24.48 -23.34
C MET A 409 -6.98 -25.50 -24.20
N SER A 410 -8.25 -25.80 -23.89
CA SER A 410 -9.06 -26.81 -24.59
C SER A 410 -9.76 -26.27 -25.85
N GLN A 411 -9.87 -24.95 -26.00
CA GLN A 411 -10.60 -24.32 -27.10
C GLN A 411 -9.65 -23.98 -28.26
N LYS A 412 -9.88 -24.59 -29.43
CA LYS A 412 -8.95 -24.52 -30.56
C LYS A 412 -9.19 -23.38 -31.56
N GLU A 413 -10.25 -22.59 -31.45
CA GLU A 413 -10.57 -21.52 -32.43
C GLU A 413 -11.51 -20.44 -31.84
N ASN A 414 -11.10 -19.18 -31.97
CA ASN A 414 -11.83 -17.90 -31.85
C ASN A 414 -12.57 -17.53 -30.55
N ASN A 415 -12.06 -16.45 -29.93
CA ASN A 415 -12.75 -15.43 -29.12
C ASN A 415 -13.77 -15.94 -28.08
N SER A 416 -13.28 -16.50 -26.98
CA SER A 416 -13.97 -16.31 -25.70
C SER A 416 -12.97 -16.19 -24.55
N SER A 417 -13.07 -15.10 -23.79
CA SER A 417 -12.26 -14.82 -22.60
C SER A 417 -12.78 -15.66 -21.44
N ALA A 418 -11.95 -16.52 -20.84
CA ALA A 418 -12.23 -16.94 -19.48
C ALA A 418 -12.20 -15.67 -18.61
N SER A 419 -13.28 -15.39 -17.90
CA SER A 419 -13.34 -14.22 -17.04
C SER A 419 -12.37 -14.42 -15.88
N PRO A 420 -11.32 -13.59 -15.74
CA PRO A 420 -10.51 -13.62 -14.52
C PRO A 420 -11.40 -13.37 -13.31
N LEU A 421 -11.01 -13.91 -12.17
CA LEU A 421 -11.59 -13.50 -10.90
C LEU A 421 -10.97 -12.13 -10.53
N PRO A 422 -11.74 -11.03 -10.50
CA PRO A 422 -11.19 -9.74 -10.10
C PRO A 422 -10.94 -9.72 -8.59
N TYR A 423 -9.95 -8.94 -8.16
CA TYR A 423 -9.71 -8.69 -6.75
C TYR A 423 -10.98 -8.19 -6.02
N PRO A 424 -11.41 -8.82 -4.93
CA PRO A 424 -12.62 -8.44 -4.21
C PRO A 424 -12.38 -7.18 -3.36
N MET A 425 -12.53 -6.01 -3.97
CA MET A 425 -12.40 -4.73 -3.26
C MET A 425 -13.43 -4.59 -2.13
N VAL A 426 -12.95 -4.44 -0.89
CA VAL A 426 -13.78 -4.24 0.32
C VAL A 426 -14.73 -3.05 0.18
N VAL A 427 -14.20 -1.96 -0.36
CA VAL A 427 -14.94 -0.76 -0.72
C VAL A 427 -14.72 -0.51 -2.20
N PRO A 428 -15.67 -0.84 -3.08
CA PRO A 428 -15.55 -0.49 -4.49
C PRO A 428 -15.68 1.02 -4.65
N THR A 429 -14.81 1.58 -5.49
CA THR A 429 -14.68 3.03 -5.69
C THR A 429 -14.79 3.43 -7.16
N MET A 430 -14.47 2.51 -8.08
CA MET A 430 -14.41 2.76 -9.52
C MET A 430 -15.54 2.08 -10.31
N ASP A 431 -15.96 0.88 -9.90
CA ASP A 431 -17.06 0.15 -10.53
C ASP A 431 -17.98 -0.49 -9.46
N PRO A 432 -19.15 0.12 -9.18
CA PRO A 432 -19.58 1.45 -9.65
C PRO A 432 -18.72 2.57 -9.05
N ARG A 433 -18.66 3.72 -9.74
CA ARG A 433 -17.91 4.90 -9.26
C ARG A 433 -18.57 5.48 -8.01
N MET A 434 -17.78 5.67 -6.95
CA MET A 434 -18.21 6.35 -5.73
C MET A 434 -18.26 7.87 -5.94
N THR A 435 -19.32 8.52 -5.47
CA THR A 435 -19.62 9.93 -5.76
C THR A 435 -19.67 10.81 -4.51
N VAL A 436 -20.05 10.25 -3.37
CA VAL A 436 -20.12 10.94 -2.08
C VAL A 436 -19.93 9.94 -0.94
N ALA A 437 -19.39 10.41 0.19
CA ALA A 437 -19.25 9.58 1.37
C ALA A 437 -19.56 10.35 2.67
N ALA A 438 -19.95 9.61 3.70
CA ALA A 438 -20.17 10.11 5.04
C ALA A 438 -19.59 9.14 6.07
N PHE A 439 -19.06 9.69 7.16
CA PHE A 439 -18.51 8.92 8.27
C PHE A 439 -19.24 9.33 9.54
N ALA A 440 -19.85 8.36 10.22
CA ALA A 440 -20.77 8.63 11.32
C ALA A 440 -20.37 7.85 12.57
N ALA A 441 -20.23 8.57 13.68
CA ALA A 441 -20.11 7.99 15.01
C ALA A 441 -21.48 7.63 15.59
N LEU A 442 -21.52 6.53 16.34
CA LEU A 442 -22.66 6.01 17.08
C LEU A 442 -22.35 6.00 18.57
N ASN A 443 -23.39 6.18 19.38
CA ASN A 443 -23.27 5.92 20.81
C ASN A 443 -23.46 4.43 21.07
N VAL A 444 -22.46 3.83 21.71
CA VAL A 444 -22.34 2.40 22.03
C VAL A 444 -23.57 1.82 22.73
N ASN A 445 -24.28 2.64 23.51
CA ASN A 445 -25.45 2.21 24.28
C ASN A 445 -26.79 2.53 23.61
N ASP A 446 -26.77 3.11 22.41
CA ASP A 446 -28.01 3.41 21.68
C ASP A 446 -28.61 2.14 21.07
N LYS A 447 -29.95 2.10 21.01
CA LYS A 447 -30.70 0.98 20.40
C LYS A 447 -30.24 0.66 18.97
N LEU A 448 -29.83 1.68 18.21
CA LEU A 448 -29.33 1.49 16.85
C LEU A 448 -27.98 0.76 16.83
N SER A 449 -27.03 1.16 17.68
CA SER A 449 -25.73 0.48 17.78
C SER A 449 -25.92 -0.99 18.15
N LEU A 450 -26.74 -1.28 19.17
CA LEU A 450 -26.99 -2.65 19.62
C LEU A 450 -27.64 -3.52 18.54
N ALA A 451 -28.70 -3.03 17.88
CA ALA A 451 -29.39 -3.79 16.84
C ALA A 451 -28.51 -4.03 15.60
N LEU A 452 -27.72 -3.04 15.16
CA LEU A 452 -26.77 -3.25 14.07
C LEU A 452 -25.62 -4.17 14.49
N SER A 453 -25.22 -4.15 15.76
CA SER A 453 -24.18 -5.06 16.28
C SER A 453 -24.63 -6.51 16.19
N GLU A 454 -25.88 -6.80 16.56
CA GLU A 454 -26.47 -8.14 16.40
C GLU A 454 -26.48 -8.60 14.93
N ILE A 455 -26.79 -7.69 14.00
CA ILE A 455 -26.77 -7.98 12.56
C ILE A 455 -25.35 -8.32 12.09
N VAL A 456 -24.36 -7.53 12.51
CA VAL A 456 -22.95 -7.76 12.16
C VAL A 456 -22.44 -9.08 12.74
N VAL A 457 -22.72 -9.37 14.01
CA VAL A 457 -22.33 -10.63 14.66
C VAL A 457 -23.03 -11.83 14.01
N ALA A 458 -24.31 -11.70 13.66
CA ALA A 458 -25.05 -12.74 12.93
C ALA A 458 -24.49 -12.95 11.51
N ALA A 459 -24.02 -11.89 10.84
CA ALA A 459 -23.37 -11.98 9.54
C ALA A 459 -21.99 -12.65 9.63
N LYS A 460 -21.17 -12.30 10.63
CA LYS A 460 -19.84 -12.88 10.87
C LYS A 460 -19.88 -14.33 11.35
N SER A 461 -20.90 -14.72 12.11
CA SER A 461 -21.07 -16.10 12.63
C SER A 461 -21.61 -17.09 11.59
N ARG A 462 -22.24 -16.60 10.53
CA ARG A 462 -22.49 -17.41 9.33
C ARG A 462 -21.13 -17.59 8.67
N THR A 463 -20.57 -18.81 8.72
CA THR A 463 -19.41 -19.22 7.89
C THR A 463 -19.49 -18.52 6.54
N PRO A 464 -18.42 -17.88 6.02
CA PRO A 464 -18.47 -17.08 4.80
C PRO A 464 -19.16 -17.86 3.68
N ARG A 465 -20.46 -17.66 3.57
CA ARG A 465 -21.30 -18.05 2.47
C ARG A 465 -21.53 -16.74 1.78
N THR A 466 -20.67 -16.48 0.82
CA THR A 466 -20.92 -15.50 -0.21
C THR A 466 -22.29 -15.77 -0.87
N PRO A 467 -22.87 -14.75 -1.51
CA PRO A 467 -24.24 -14.74 -1.98
C PRO A 467 -24.55 -15.98 -2.81
N SER A 468 -25.78 -16.48 -2.69
CA SER A 468 -26.38 -17.43 -3.62
C SER A 468 -25.98 -17.14 -5.08
N GLY A 469 -25.13 -18.00 -5.66
CA GLY A 469 -24.82 -18.02 -7.09
C GLY A 469 -23.36 -18.37 -7.40
N GLU A 470 -23.10 -19.65 -7.67
CA GLU A 470 -22.12 -20.28 -8.59
C GLU A 470 -20.78 -19.60 -9.04
N SER A 471 -20.30 -18.48 -8.50
CA SER A 471 -19.00 -17.88 -8.85
C SER A 471 -17.86 -18.32 -7.92
N ALA A 472 -16.70 -18.60 -8.49
CA ALA A 472 -15.48 -19.04 -7.79
C ALA A 472 -15.08 -18.06 -6.67
N GLN A 473 -14.71 -18.59 -5.49
CA GLN A 473 -14.26 -17.80 -4.34
C GLN A 473 -12.83 -17.30 -4.54
N TRP A 474 -12.50 -16.13 -3.97
CA TRP A 474 -11.13 -15.61 -3.98
C TRP A 474 -10.19 -16.58 -3.25
N PRO A 475 -9.01 -16.89 -3.82
CA PRO A 475 -8.21 -18.02 -3.35
C PRO A 475 -7.38 -17.75 -2.09
N LEU A 476 -7.12 -16.49 -1.73
CA LEU A 476 -6.37 -16.17 -0.50
C LEU A 476 -7.22 -16.45 0.74
N THR A 477 -6.62 -17.17 1.69
CA THR A 477 -7.26 -17.59 2.95
C THR A 477 -6.43 -17.23 4.19
N GLY A 478 -5.27 -16.59 4.00
CA GLY A 478 -4.31 -16.31 5.06
C GLY A 478 -4.73 -15.26 6.07
N GLY A 479 -4.11 -15.32 7.24
CA GLY A 479 -4.32 -14.40 8.36
C GLY A 479 -5.51 -14.77 9.26
N VAL A 480 -5.61 -14.08 10.39
CA VAL A 480 -6.64 -14.32 11.41
C VAL A 480 -7.38 -13.02 11.73
N PRO A 481 -8.72 -12.97 11.54
CA PRO A 481 -9.52 -11.82 11.92
C PRO A 481 -9.39 -11.51 13.41
N SER A 482 -9.43 -10.23 13.78
CA SER A 482 -9.42 -9.82 15.18
C SER A 482 -10.68 -10.32 15.91
N HIS A 483 -10.52 -11.07 17.00
CA HIS A 483 -11.63 -11.50 17.86
C HIS A 483 -11.66 -10.61 19.10
N LEU A 484 -12.72 -9.81 19.25
CA LEU A 484 -12.95 -9.00 20.44
C LEU A 484 -14.21 -9.50 21.15
N ASP A 485 -14.05 -9.88 22.41
CA ASP A 485 -15.17 -10.15 23.32
C ASP A 485 -15.92 -8.82 23.58
N ASP A 486 -17.25 -8.87 23.61
CA ASP A 486 -18.15 -7.69 23.75
C ASP A 486 -18.15 -6.67 22.59
N TYR A 487 -18.14 -7.14 21.35
CA TYR A 487 -18.29 -6.29 20.14
C TYR A 487 -19.53 -5.37 20.19
N LYS A 488 -19.31 -4.07 19.95
CA LYS A 488 -20.37 -3.05 19.76
C LYS A 488 -20.01 -2.11 18.62
N LEU A 489 -20.98 -1.81 17.78
CA LEU A 489 -20.82 -0.95 16.61
C LEU A 489 -20.72 0.53 17.03
N GLU A 490 -19.60 1.17 16.73
CA GLU A 490 -19.35 2.58 17.08
C GLU A 490 -19.30 3.50 15.86
N ARG A 491 -18.98 2.98 14.68
CA ARG A 491 -18.76 3.82 13.49
C ARG A 491 -19.35 3.18 12.24
N LEU A 492 -19.94 4.02 11.42
CA LEU A 492 -20.47 3.66 10.10
C LEU A 492 -19.75 4.46 9.03
N TYR A 493 -19.31 3.76 7.99
CA TYR A 493 -18.97 4.37 6.72
C TYR A 493 -20.13 4.21 5.75
N ILE A 494 -20.53 5.28 5.09
CA ILE A 494 -21.67 5.30 4.17
C ILE A 494 -21.21 5.94 2.86
N ALA A 495 -21.39 5.23 1.74
CA ALA A 495 -21.01 5.73 0.42
C ALA A 495 -22.16 5.69 -0.57
N GLY A 496 -22.28 6.75 -1.36
CA GLY A 496 -23.19 6.87 -2.49
C GLY A 496 -22.44 6.69 -3.80
N TYR A 497 -23.15 6.15 -4.79
CA TYR A 497 -22.57 5.74 -6.07
C TYR A 497 -23.26 6.38 -7.27
N GLN A 498 -22.55 6.36 -8.40
CA GLN A 498 -23.02 6.87 -9.68
C GLN A 498 -24.25 6.12 -10.21
N ASP A 499 -24.41 4.85 -9.84
CA ASP A 499 -25.55 3.99 -10.20
C ASP A 499 -26.79 4.21 -9.30
N GLY A 500 -26.76 5.22 -8.41
CA GLY A 500 -27.84 5.51 -7.48
C GLY A 500 -27.88 4.58 -6.26
N SER A 501 -26.97 3.62 -6.11
CA SER A 501 -26.87 2.76 -4.93
C SER A 501 -26.20 3.45 -3.75
N VAL A 502 -26.50 2.96 -2.54
CA VAL A 502 -25.84 3.39 -1.30
C VAL A 502 -25.40 2.16 -0.51
N ARG A 503 -24.15 2.15 -0.05
CA ARG A 503 -23.60 1.05 0.74
C ARG A 503 -23.18 1.54 2.12
N ILE A 504 -23.33 0.68 3.12
CA ILE A 504 -23.08 0.99 4.54
C ILE A 504 -22.18 -0.10 5.11
N TRP A 505 -21.04 0.29 5.66
CA TRP A 505 -20.07 -0.60 6.31
C TRP A 505 -19.95 -0.28 7.80
N ASP A 506 -19.74 -1.32 8.60
CA ASP A 506 -19.15 -1.21 9.91
C ASP A 506 -17.70 -0.76 9.74
N ALA A 507 -17.39 0.37 10.38
CA ALA A 507 -16.08 1.00 10.39
C ALA A 507 -15.57 1.22 11.82
N THR A 508 -16.06 0.42 12.77
CA THR A 508 -15.69 0.48 14.18
C THR A 508 -14.23 0.11 14.38
N TYR A 509 -13.79 -0.93 13.67
CA TYR A 509 -12.45 -1.49 13.71
C TYR A 509 -11.76 -1.35 12.35
N PRO A 510 -10.43 -1.53 12.29
CA PRO A 510 -9.65 -1.44 11.05
C PRO A 510 -9.88 -2.61 10.07
N CYS A 511 -11.10 -3.17 10.05
CA CYS A 511 -11.60 -4.16 9.11
C CYS A 511 -13.05 -3.81 8.72
N LEU A 512 -13.23 -3.13 7.59
CA LEU A 512 -14.55 -2.73 7.10
C LEU A 512 -15.40 -3.97 6.77
N SER A 513 -16.63 -4.02 7.26
CA SER A 513 -17.58 -5.09 6.92
C SER A 513 -18.90 -4.52 6.42
N LEU A 514 -19.33 -4.97 5.23
CA LEU A 514 -20.55 -4.48 4.60
C LEU A 514 -21.78 -4.91 5.41
N ILE A 515 -22.59 -3.95 5.84
CA ILE A 515 -23.86 -4.16 6.55
C ILE A 515 -25.01 -4.17 5.56
N TYR A 516 -25.10 -3.14 4.71
CA TYR A 516 -26.21 -2.97 3.76
C TYR A 516 -25.72 -2.53 2.38
N ASN A 517 -26.40 -3.04 1.35
CA ASN A 517 -26.31 -2.58 -0.04
C ASN A 517 -27.70 -2.15 -0.50
N LEU A 518 -27.99 -0.84 -0.41
CA LEU A 518 -29.25 -0.23 -0.78
C LEU A 518 -29.25 0.05 -2.29
N LYS A 519 -29.83 -0.86 -3.07
CA LYS A 519 -30.02 -0.66 -4.51
C LYS A 519 -31.10 0.40 -4.79
N PRO A 520 -30.99 1.17 -5.89
CA PRO A 520 -31.98 2.21 -6.21
C PRO A 520 -33.36 1.64 -6.52
N ASN A 521 -33.43 0.51 -7.20
CA ASN A 521 -34.68 -0.14 -7.60
C ASN A 521 -34.97 -1.33 -6.69
N ALA A 522 -36.01 -1.22 -5.87
CA ALA A 522 -36.54 -2.34 -5.10
C ALA A 522 -37.75 -2.92 -5.85
N ASN A 523 -37.65 -4.20 -6.25
CA ASN A 523 -38.79 -5.04 -6.65
C ASN A 523 -39.70 -4.49 -7.77
N GLY A 524 -39.13 -4.06 -8.90
CA GLY A 524 -39.87 -3.87 -10.17
C GLY A 524 -40.65 -2.57 -10.33
N ILE A 525 -40.48 -1.60 -9.43
CA ILE A 525 -41.06 -0.25 -9.58
C ILE A 525 -40.02 0.68 -10.22
N ASP A 526 -40.32 1.18 -11.42
CA ASP A 526 -39.50 2.15 -12.13
C ASP A 526 -39.93 3.57 -11.75
N ILE A 527 -39.20 4.18 -10.80
CA ILE A 527 -39.39 5.59 -10.42
C ILE A 527 -38.39 6.41 -11.21
N THR A 528 -38.88 7.34 -12.03
CA THR A 528 -38.01 8.15 -12.89
C THR A 528 -36.95 8.91 -12.10
N GLY A 529 -35.67 8.69 -12.46
CA GLY A 529 -34.53 9.38 -11.87
C GLY A 529 -34.09 8.87 -10.49
N VAL A 530 -34.54 7.70 -10.05
CA VAL A 530 -34.13 7.06 -8.78
C VAL A 530 -32.71 6.46 -8.83
N ASP A 531 -32.31 6.02 -10.01
CA ASP A 531 -31.01 5.44 -10.38
C ASP A 531 -29.97 6.51 -10.74
N ALA A 532 -30.36 7.79 -10.72
CA ALA A 532 -29.44 8.89 -10.90
C ALA A 532 -28.35 8.89 -9.81
N SER A 533 -27.15 9.30 -10.22
CA SER A 533 -25.95 9.43 -9.39
C SER A 533 -26.24 10.12 -8.06
N VAL A 534 -25.81 9.49 -6.95
CA VAL A 534 -25.99 10.02 -5.60
C VAL A 534 -25.05 11.21 -5.41
N THR A 535 -25.58 12.34 -4.94
CA THR A 535 -24.81 13.60 -4.81
C THR A 535 -24.68 14.08 -3.37
N ALA A 536 -25.58 13.66 -2.48
CA ALA A 536 -25.56 14.05 -1.08
C ALA A 536 -26.10 12.93 -0.19
N ILE A 537 -25.48 12.72 0.96
CA ILE A 537 -25.92 11.79 1.99
C ILE A 537 -25.92 12.51 3.34
N SER A 538 -26.94 12.25 4.15
CA SER A 538 -26.99 12.67 5.55
C SER A 538 -27.50 11.51 6.37
N PHE A 539 -26.96 11.29 7.56
CA PHE A 539 -27.40 10.25 8.48
C PHE A 539 -27.65 10.84 9.87
N CYS A 540 -28.76 10.45 10.50
CA CYS A 540 -29.12 10.84 11.85
C CYS A 540 -29.16 9.61 12.77
N PRO A 541 -28.14 9.42 13.63
CA PRO A 541 -28.10 8.29 14.57
C PRO A 541 -29.31 8.26 15.51
N LYS A 542 -29.80 9.43 15.96
CA LYS A 542 -30.92 9.55 16.91
C LYS A 542 -32.24 9.02 16.35
N THR A 543 -32.52 9.26 15.06
CA THR A 543 -33.76 8.83 14.41
C THR A 543 -33.61 7.54 13.62
N SER A 544 -32.37 7.03 13.49
CA SER A 544 -32.00 5.92 12.61
C SER A 544 -32.33 6.17 11.14
N CYS A 545 -32.47 7.45 10.74
CA CYS A 545 -32.83 7.83 9.38
C CYS A 545 -31.61 8.19 8.54
N LEU A 546 -31.60 7.73 7.30
CA LEU A 546 -30.63 8.02 6.25
C LEU A 546 -31.36 8.76 5.12
N ALA A 547 -30.85 9.94 4.75
CA ALA A 547 -31.32 10.71 3.61
C ALA A 547 -30.32 10.64 2.47
N VAL A 548 -30.82 10.38 1.25
CA VAL A 548 -30.01 10.20 0.04
C VAL A 548 -30.56 11.09 -1.07
N GLY A 549 -29.77 12.09 -1.47
CA GLY A 549 -30.07 13.01 -2.57
C GLY A 549 -29.31 12.64 -3.83
N ASN A 550 -29.88 12.90 -5.00
CA ASN A 550 -29.25 12.56 -6.28
C ASN A 550 -29.26 13.71 -7.31
N GLU A 551 -28.64 13.46 -8.47
CA GLU A 551 -28.51 14.42 -9.57
C GLU A 551 -29.84 14.83 -10.20
N SER A 552 -30.91 14.02 -10.09
CA SER A 552 -32.24 14.38 -10.60
C SER A 552 -33.01 15.33 -9.67
N GLY A 553 -32.52 15.53 -8.45
CA GLY A 553 -33.19 16.31 -7.40
C GLY A 553 -34.09 15.49 -6.48
N MET A 554 -34.06 14.16 -6.62
CA MET A 554 -34.80 13.26 -5.74
C MET A 554 -34.11 13.11 -4.38
N VAL A 555 -34.90 13.08 -3.31
CA VAL A 555 -34.45 12.76 -1.94
C VAL A 555 -35.15 11.50 -1.46
N ARG A 556 -34.40 10.45 -1.15
CA ARG A 556 -34.90 9.19 -0.59
C ARG A 556 -34.62 9.13 0.91
N LEU A 557 -35.60 8.68 1.70
CA LEU A 557 -35.47 8.49 3.14
C LEU A 557 -35.55 7.02 3.49
N PHE A 558 -34.53 6.52 4.17
CA PHE A 558 -34.48 5.16 4.70
C PHE A 558 -34.43 5.19 6.23
N LYS A 559 -35.05 4.21 6.87
CA LYS A 559 -34.89 3.91 8.29
C LYS A 559 -34.11 2.61 8.41
N LEU A 560 -32.92 2.65 9.00
CA LEU A 560 -32.02 1.48 9.02
C LEU A 560 -32.54 0.33 9.88
N ILE A 561 -33.33 0.63 10.91
CA ILE A 561 -33.93 -0.37 11.80
C ILE A 561 -35.43 -0.11 11.88
N GLY A 562 -36.24 -1.03 11.35
CA GLY A 562 -37.70 -0.99 11.34
C GLY A 562 -38.33 -2.33 11.76
N HIS A 563 -39.59 -2.30 12.18
CA HIS A 563 -40.37 -3.51 12.49
C HIS A 563 -40.99 -4.11 11.23
N LYS A 564 -41.21 -5.43 11.25
CA LYS A 564 -41.84 -6.19 10.16
C LYS A 564 -43.27 -5.68 9.86
N SER A 565 -43.45 -5.00 8.75
CA SER A 565 -44.76 -4.81 8.12
C SER A 565 -44.56 -4.40 6.66
N GLY A 566 -45.36 -4.95 5.74
CA GLY A 566 -45.37 -4.52 4.33
C GLY A 566 -45.55 -3.00 4.23
N GLY A 567 -44.56 -2.33 3.65
CA GLY A 567 -44.51 -0.87 3.56
C GLY A 567 -45.09 -0.36 2.25
N THR A 568 -45.99 0.62 2.32
CA THR A 568 -46.32 1.44 1.16
C THR A 568 -45.26 2.54 1.03
N LEU A 569 -44.56 2.58 -0.10
CA LEU A 569 -43.64 3.67 -0.45
C LEU A 569 -44.47 4.85 -0.97
N GLU A 570 -44.34 6.00 -0.33
CA GLU A 570 -45.00 7.22 -0.77
C GLU A 570 -43.99 8.15 -1.46
N VAL A 571 -44.31 8.52 -2.69
CA VAL A 571 -43.52 9.44 -3.51
C VAL A 571 -44.24 10.78 -3.56
N VAL A 572 -43.57 11.81 -3.06
CA VAL A 572 -44.05 13.19 -2.99
C VAL A 572 -43.59 13.91 -4.25
N THR A 573 -44.51 14.25 -5.14
CA THR A 573 -44.24 15.03 -6.36
C THR A 573 -44.96 16.37 -6.33
N ASN A 574 -44.47 17.33 -7.13
CA ASN A 574 -45.15 18.62 -7.31
C ASN A 574 -45.96 18.62 -8.61
N THR A 575 -47.17 19.17 -8.59
CA THR A 575 -47.92 19.48 -9.81
C THR A 575 -48.06 20.99 -9.95
N ASP A 576 -48.07 21.51 -11.18
CA ASP A 576 -48.13 22.94 -11.51
C ASP A 576 -49.40 23.68 -10.99
N LYS A 577 -50.26 23.02 -10.19
CA LYS A 577 -51.47 23.56 -9.59
C LYS A 577 -51.49 23.35 -8.07
N LYS A 578 -50.77 24.21 -7.33
CA LYS A 578 -50.96 24.52 -5.89
C LYS A 578 -51.15 23.33 -4.91
N GLY A 579 -50.63 22.14 -5.22
CA GLY A 579 -50.71 20.97 -4.35
C GLY A 579 -49.66 19.91 -4.68
N SER A 580 -49.08 19.34 -3.63
CA SER A 580 -48.21 18.16 -3.76
C SER A 580 -49.07 16.93 -4.02
N LEU A 581 -48.69 16.13 -5.01
CA LEU A 581 -49.33 14.84 -5.31
C LEU A 581 -48.55 13.72 -4.63
N LEU A 582 -49.24 12.96 -3.78
CA LEU A 582 -48.73 11.74 -3.18
C LEU A 582 -49.05 10.56 -4.11
N VAL A 583 -48.00 9.89 -4.61
CA VAL A 583 -48.12 8.64 -5.36
C VAL A 583 -47.68 7.51 -4.44
N ALA A 584 -48.63 6.66 -4.05
CA ALA A 584 -48.38 5.51 -3.19
C ALA A 584 -48.09 4.26 -4.02
N HIS A 585 -46.94 3.65 -3.82
CA HIS A 585 -46.54 2.37 -4.41
C HIS A 585 -46.51 1.30 -3.32
N HIS A 586 -47.11 0.13 -3.55
CA HIS A 586 -47.05 -0.96 -2.58
C HIS A 586 -45.78 -1.78 -2.82
N LEU A 587 -44.87 -1.80 -1.83
CA LEU A 587 -43.67 -2.63 -1.88
C LEU A 587 -43.78 -3.80 -0.91
N HIS A 588 -43.42 -4.99 -1.40
CA HIS A 588 -42.99 -6.05 -0.52
C HIS A 588 -41.55 -5.76 -0.11
N GLN A 589 -41.36 -5.21 1.09
CA GLN A 589 -40.03 -5.08 1.69
C GLN A 589 -39.64 -6.40 2.36
N GLU A 590 -38.42 -6.85 2.10
CA GLU A 590 -37.78 -7.95 2.83
C GLU A 590 -37.28 -7.46 4.20
N ASP A 591 -36.85 -8.38 5.08
CA ASP A 591 -36.25 -8.03 6.37
C ASP A 591 -34.99 -7.17 6.13
N GLY A 592 -34.99 -5.90 6.59
CA GLY A 592 -33.88 -4.96 6.36
C GLY A 592 -34.24 -3.48 6.50
N PRO A 593 -33.42 -2.57 5.95
CA PRO A 593 -33.67 -1.13 5.98
C PRO A 593 -34.97 -0.77 5.27
N GLN A 594 -35.82 -0.02 5.95
CA GLN A 594 -37.13 0.39 5.45
C GLN A 594 -36.99 1.68 4.64
N TRP A 595 -37.33 1.64 3.35
CA TRP A 595 -37.55 2.85 2.55
C TRP A 595 -38.88 3.49 2.98
N LEU A 596 -38.82 4.71 3.54
CA LEU A 596 -39.97 5.46 4.05
C LEU A 596 -40.64 6.27 2.94
N PHE A 597 -39.91 7.24 2.38
CA PHE A 597 -40.45 8.24 1.46
C PHE A 597 -39.44 8.54 0.33
N ALA A 598 -39.96 9.04 -0.79
CA ALA A 598 -39.16 9.70 -1.80
C ALA A 598 -39.77 11.06 -2.14
N TYR A 599 -38.95 12.09 -2.27
CA TYR A 599 -39.37 13.44 -2.62
C TYR A 599 -38.78 13.80 -3.98
N SER A 600 -39.64 14.13 -4.95
CA SER A 600 -39.29 14.56 -6.30
C SER A 600 -40.16 15.76 -6.68
N PHE A 601 -39.95 16.88 -5.98
CA PHE A 601 -40.70 18.13 -6.17
C PHE A 601 -39.89 19.22 -6.85
N LEU A 602 -38.58 19.00 -7.06
CA LEU A 602 -37.67 19.97 -7.67
C LEU A 602 -36.67 19.28 -8.60
N SER A 603 -36.74 19.58 -9.90
CA SER A 603 -35.81 19.03 -10.91
C SER A 603 -34.48 19.80 -10.94
N SER A 604 -33.70 19.70 -9.86
CA SER A 604 -32.37 20.29 -9.75
C SER A 604 -31.50 19.39 -8.85
N PRO A 605 -30.22 19.14 -9.17
CA PRO A 605 -29.38 18.27 -8.36
C PRO A 605 -29.36 18.67 -6.87
N VAL A 606 -29.46 17.69 -5.99
CA VAL A 606 -29.26 17.90 -4.55
C VAL A 606 -27.79 18.14 -4.30
N CYS A 607 -27.42 19.22 -3.63
CA CYS A 607 -26.02 19.54 -3.30
C CYS A 607 -25.66 19.16 -1.86
N THR A 608 -26.60 19.33 -0.92
CA THR A 608 -26.33 19.10 0.50
C THR A 608 -27.61 18.76 1.27
N LEU A 609 -27.48 17.97 2.33
CA LEU A 609 -28.56 17.46 3.16
C LEU A 609 -28.19 17.59 4.64
N ARG A 610 -29.09 18.14 5.45
CA ARG A 610 -28.86 18.28 6.89
C ARG A 610 -30.09 17.94 7.72
N PHE A 611 -29.99 16.87 8.51
CA PHE A 611 -30.98 16.57 9.54
C PHE A 611 -30.94 17.60 10.67
N VAL A 612 -32.11 17.87 11.23
CA VAL A 612 -32.27 18.69 12.43
C VAL A 612 -32.27 17.78 13.66
N GLN A 613 -31.22 17.85 14.49
CA GLN A 613 -30.93 16.85 15.55
C GLN A 613 -31.96 16.74 16.69
N SER A 614 -32.98 17.60 16.74
CA SER A 614 -34.10 17.55 17.71
C SER A 614 -35.49 17.41 17.09
N THR A 615 -35.63 17.53 15.75
CA THR A 615 -36.95 17.55 15.09
C THR A 615 -37.04 16.51 13.98
N ARG A 616 -38.26 16.17 13.54
CA ARG A 616 -38.48 15.31 12.37
C ARG A 616 -38.32 16.08 11.06
N ARG A 617 -37.24 16.85 10.91
CA ARG A 617 -37.02 17.68 9.72
C ARG A 617 -35.68 17.45 9.01
N LEU A 618 -35.72 17.62 7.69
CA LEU A 618 -34.57 17.53 6.81
C LEU A 618 -34.49 18.78 5.94
N ALA A 619 -33.39 19.53 6.06
CA ALA A 619 -33.08 20.62 5.14
C ALA A 619 -32.36 20.08 3.90
N VAL A 620 -32.74 20.58 2.73
CA VAL A 620 -32.22 20.17 1.41
C VAL A 620 -31.76 21.40 0.64
N GLY A 621 -30.51 21.40 0.19
CA GLY A 621 -29.93 22.46 -0.63
C GLY A 621 -29.76 21.98 -2.07
N PHE A 622 -30.14 22.82 -3.04
CA PHE A 622 -30.14 22.47 -4.46
C PHE A 622 -29.14 23.28 -5.29
N LYS A 623 -28.76 22.73 -6.44
CA LYS A 623 -27.85 23.38 -7.38
C LYS A 623 -28.40 24.69 -7.95
N CYS A 624 -29.72 24.84 -8.04
CA CYS A 624 -30.37 26.08 -8.47
C CYS A 624 -30.46 27.17 -7.39
N GLY A 625 -29.69 27.06 -6.30
CA GLY A 625 -29.69 28.06 -5.22
C GLY A 625 -30.96 28.10 -4.37
N ARG A 626 -31.78 27.05 -4.39
CA ARG A 626 -32.99 26.93 -3.56
C ARG A 626 -32.74 26.02 -2.37
N VAL A 627 -33.49 26.25 -1.30
CA VAL A 627 -33.50 25.43 -0.10
C VAL A 627 -34.92 24.92 0.15
N ALA A 628 -35.06 23.68 0.57
CA ALA A 628 -36.33 23.11 1.01
C ALA A 628 -36.20 22.53 2.41
N MET A 629 -37.32 22.50 3.13
CA MET A 629 -37.45 21.80 4.40
C MET A 629 -38.51 20.71 4.25
N LEU A 630 -38.13 19.48 4.57
CA LEU A 630 -38.98 18.29 4.48
C LEU A 630 -39.36 17.82 5.88
N ASP A 631 -40.59 17.34 6.03
CA ASP A 631 -41.00 16.57 7.20
C ASP A 631 -40.60 15.10 6.99
N ILE A 632 -39.95 14.50 7.97
CA ILE A 632 -39.52 13.09 7.97
C ILE A 632 -40.57 12.20 8.68
N GLY A 633 -41.46 12.79 9.48
CA GLY A 633 -42.56 12.11 10.16
C GLY A 633 -43.78 11.89 9.27
N ALA A 634 -43.94 12.70 8.22
CA ALA A 634 -45.02 12.63 7.24
C ALA A 634 -44.47 12.94 5.84
N PRO A 635 -45.06 12.40 4.75
CA PRO A 635 -44.62 12.62 3.37
C PRO A 635 -44.98 14.05 2.89
N SER A 636 -44.41 15.10 3.50
CA SER A 636 -44.78 16.49 3.20
C SER A 636 -43.56 17.41 3.06
N VAL A 637 -43.72 18.43 2.21
CA VAL A 637 -42.76 19.52 2.03
C VAL A 637 -43.25 20.71 2.84
N ILE A 638 -42.47 21.17 3.83
CA ILE A 638 -42.85 22.27 4.72
C ILE A 638 -42.75 23.59 3.97
N PHE A 639 -41.61 23.85 3.33
CA PHE A 639 -41.43 25.00 2.45
C PHE A 639 -40.35 24.73 1.40
N VAL A 640 -40.39 25.53 0.33
CA VAL A 640 -39.32 25.65 -0.67
C VAL A 640 -39.08 27.15 -0.88
N THR A 641 -37.83 27.59 -0.77
CA THR A 641 -37.47 29.00 -0.95
C THR A 641 -37.40 29.37 -2.43
N ASN A 642 -37.42 30.67 -2.71
CA ASN A 642 -36.95 31.20 -3.99
C ASN A 642 -35.42 31.04 -4.11
N SER A 643 -34.88 31.25 -5.32
CA SER A 643 -33.43 31.29 -5.53
C SER A 643 -32.80 32.33 -4.61
N LEU A 644 -31.74 31.93 -3.91
CA LEU A 644 -31.09 32.76 -2.90
C LEU A 644 -30.17 33.84 -3.46
N SER A 645 -29.68 33.63 -4.68
CA SER A 645 -28.90 34.59 -5.44
C SER A 645 -29.60 34.91 -6.75
N ASP A 646 -29.40 36.14 -7.24
CA ASP A 646 -29.87 36.57 -8.57
C ASP A 646 -29.23 35.73 -9.70
N THR A 647 -28.09 35.09 -9.41
CA THR A 647 -27.33 34.24 -10.33
C THR A 647 -27.73 32.76 -10.26
N GLY A 648 -28.50 32.33 -9.25
CA GLY A 648 -28.85 30.92 -9.04
C GLY A 648 -27.68 30.05 -8.59
N SER A 649 -26.71 30.63 -7.89
CA SER A 649 -25.52 29.97 -7.31
C SER A 649 -25.89 28.75 -6.45
N PRO A 650 -25.21 27.58 -6.62
CA PRO A 650 -25.50 26.36 -5.86
C PRO A 650 -25.41 26.53 -4.34
N ILE A 651 -26.25 25.81 -3.60
CA ILE A 651 -26.13 25.71 -2.13
C ILE A 651 -24.98 24.78 -1.78
N GLU A 652 -23.92 25.32 -1.19
CA GLU A 652 -22.72 24.57 -0.84
C GLU A 652 -22.80 23.97 0.57
N SER A 653 -23.40 24.69 1.51
CA SER A 653 -23.44 24.26 2.91
C SER A 653 -24.74 24.65 3.61
N LEU A 654 -25.20 23.77 4.51
CA LEU A 654 -26.37 23.98 5.38
C LEU A 654 -25.99 23.73 6.84
N CYS A 655 -26.47 24.58 7.73
CA CYS A 655 -26.31 24.43 9.18
C CYS A 655 -27.63 24.76 9.86
N VAL A 656 -27.98 24.00 10.89
CA VAL A 656 -29.25 24.16 11.60
C VAL A 656 -28.98 24.26 13.09
N LYS A 657 -29.63 25.22 13.75
CA LYS A 657 -29.60 25.39 15.20
C LYS A 657 -31.02 25.39 15.76
N SER A 658 -31.26 24.64 16.84
CA SER A 658 -32.52 24.65 17.60
C SER A 658 -32.25 25.06 19.05
N SER A 659 -33.23 25.71 19.68
CA SER A 659 -33.17 26.08 21.10
C SER A 659 -33.63 24.93 21.99
N PRO A 660 -32.91 24.56 23.08
CA PRO A 660 -33.42 23.62 24.07
C PRO A 660 -34.42 24.32 25.02
N VAL A 661 -35.59 23.73 25.22
CA VAL A 661 -36.58 24.18 26.22
C VAL A 661 -36.01 24.01 27.64
N PRO A 662 -36.08 25.02 28.52
CA PRO A 662 -35.74 24.84 29.94
C PRO A 662 -36.67 23.81 30.58
N THR A 663 -36.11 22.81 31.24
CA THR A 663 -36.87 21.77 31.96
C THR A 663 -37.35 22.33 33.31
N ASP A 664 -38.34 23.22 33.28
CA ASP A 664 -39.13 23.51 34.49
C ASP A 664 -40.34 22.58 34.53
N GLN A 665 -40.44 21.85 35.64
CA GLN A 665 -41.44 20.83 35.90
C GLN A 665 -42.85 21.44 35.97
N ASN A 666 -43.81 20.71 35.39
CA ASN A 666 -45.26 20.85 35.54
C ASN A 666 -45.98 21.90 34.68
N SER A 667 -46.08 21.64 33.37
CA SER A 667 -47.34 21.85 32.65
C SER A 667 -47.41 20.98 31.38
N ILE A 668 -48.31 19.99 31.41
CA ILE A 668 -48.72 19.23 30.21
C ILE A 668 -49.69 20.12 29.43
N SER A 669 -49.21 20.84 28.42
CA SER A 669 -50.06 21.37 27.34
C SER A 669 -49.23 21.96 26.19
N SER A 670 -49.59 21.57 24.96
CA SER A 670 -49.17 22.12 23.66
C SER A 670 -47.72 21.84 23.22
N GLU A 671 -47.59 21.20 22.06
CA GLU A 671 -46.38 21.14 21.24
C GLU A 671 -45.93 22.58 20.92
N ALA A 672 -45.10 23.18 21.78
CA ALA A 672 -44.38 24.40 21.42
C ALA A 672 -43.34 23.99 20.36
N LEU A 673 -43.51 24.49 19.14
CA LEU A 673 -42.52 24.32 18.07
C LEU A 673 -41.21 24.96 18.53
N ASP A 674 -40.14 24.16 18.62
CA ASP A 674 -38.79 24.67 18.83
C ASP A 674 -38.50 25.79 17.81
N ASP A 675 -37.99 26.93 18.28
CA ASP A 675 -37.47 27.96 17.39
C ASP A 675 -36.24 27.40 16.66
N LEU A 676 -36.35 27.33 15.34
CA LEU A 676 -35.40 26.68 14.47
C LEU A 676 -34.75 27.73 13.56
N ILE A 677 -33.42 27.77 13.51
CA ILE A 677 -32.69 28.66 12.62
C ILE A 677 -31.93 27.82 11.60
N LEU A 678 -32.18 28.07 10.32
CA LEU A 678 -31.49 27.44 9.20
C LEU A 678 -30.55 28.46 8.55
N CYS A 679 -29.26 28.14 8.51
CA CYS A 679 -28.26 28.86 7.75
C CYS A 679 -28.04 28.13 6.42
N ALA A 680 -28.03 28.87 5.31
CA ALA A 680 -27.66 28.36 4.00
C ALA A 680 -26.57 29.23 3.39
N MET A 681 -25.51 28.60 2.88
CA MET A 681 -24.41 29.27 2.19
C MET A 681 -24.33 28.82 0.74
N THR A 682 -24.28 29.77 -0.17
CA THR A 682 -24.09 29.54 -1.60
C THR A 682 -22.61 29.43 -1.95
N LYS A 683 -22.32 28.86 -3.14
CA LYS A 683 -20.96 28.67 -3.65
C LYS A 683 -20.16 29.98 -3.83
N ASP A 684 -20.84 31.09 -4.09
CA ASP A 684 -20.28 32.44 -4.19
C ASP A 684 -20.18 33.16 -2.83
N GLY A 685 -20.44 32.46 -1.72
CA GLY A 685 -20.22 32.94 -0.36
C GLY A 685 -21.36 33.76 0.24
N GLN A 686 -22.51 33.85 -0.43
CA GLN A 686 -23.69 34.49 0.15
C GLN A 686 -24.27 33.58 1.24
N THR A 687 -24.46 34.11 2.44
CA THR A 687 -24.98 33.35 3.58
C THR A 687 -26.31 33.93 4.05
N ILE A 688 -27.35 33.12 4.12
CA ILE A 688 -28.70 33.56 4.45
C ILE A 688 -29.23 32.76 5.64
N LEU A 689 -29.82 33.49 6.58
CA LEU A 689 -30.47 32.98 7.78
C LEU A 689 -31.98 32.93 7.55
N PHE A 690 -32.58 31.78 7.81
CA PHE A 690 -34.01 31.56 7.73
C PHE A 690 -34.58 31.13 9.07
N ASP A 691 -35.84 31.49 9.28
CA ASP A 691 -36.68 30.77 10.23
C ASP A 691 -36.96 29.38 9.65
N GLY A 692 -36.45 28.36 10.32
CA GLY A 692 -36.58 26.96 9.92
C GLY A 692 -38.00 26.42 10.04
N ASN A 693 -38.93 27.16 10.65
CA ASN A 693 -40.36 26.82 10.71
C ASN A 693 -41.13 27.32 9.47
N SER A 694 -40.98 28.60 9.12
CA SER A 694 -41.73 29.22 8.02
C SER A 694 -40.97 29.34 6.69
N GLY A 695 -39.64 29.20 6.71
CA GLY A 695 -38.78 29.51 5.56
C GLY A 695 -38.63 31.01 5.31
N LYS A 696 -39.12 31.87 6.21
CA LYS A 696 -38.98 33.33 6.12
C LYS A 696 -37.52 33.71 6.31
N MET A 697 -37.00 34.56 5.43
CA MET A 697 -35.66 35.13 5.57
C MET A 697 -35.61 36.04 6.79
N LEU A 698 -34.70 35.74 7.73
CA LEU A 698 -34.45 36.53 8.93
C LEU A 698 -33.37 37.58 8.66
N ALA A 699 -32.27 37.15 8.06
CA ALA A 699 -31.15 38.02 7.71
C ALA A 699 -30.43 37.48 6.47
N SER A 700 -29.83 38.39 5.70
CA SER A 700 -28.93 38.08 4.59
C SER A 700 -27.59 38.69 4.91
N CYS A 701 -26.56 37.85 4.96
CA CYS A 701 -25.20 38.26 5.29
C CYS A 701 -24.29 38.02 4.09
N LEU A 702 -23.36 38.97 3.90
CA LEU A 702 -22.27 38.98 2.91
C LEU A 702 -22.71 39.33 1.48
N LYS A 703 -22.06 40.36 0.93
CA LYS A 703 -22.01 40.60 -0.53
C LYS A 703 -21.08 39.54 -1.15
N PRO A 704 -21.27 39.16 -2.42
CA PRO A 704 -20.42 38.16 -3.10
C PRO A 704 -18.96 38.51 -2.88
N LEU A 705 -18.18 37.59 -2.31
CA LEU A 705 -16.75 37.81 -2.22
C LEU A 705 -16.21 37.87 -3.65
N LYS A 706 -15.49 38.95 -3.99
CA LYS A 706 -14.75 38.99 -5.25
C LYS A 706 -13.64 37.95 -5.17
N ASN A 707 -13.84 36.80 -5.81
CA ASN A 707 -12.85 35.77 -6.12
C ASN A 707 -12.41 34.76 -5.03
N PRO A 708 -13.32 34.26 -4.17
CA PRO A 708 -13.14 32.87 -3.75
C PRO A 708 -14.45 32.05 -3.64
N THR A 709 -14.34 30.78 -3.99
CA THR A 709 -15.40 29.78 -3.86
C THR A 709 -15.57 29.42 -2.38
N ALA A 710 -16.80 29.44 -1.87
CA ALA A 710 -17.10 28.93 -0.53
C ALA A 710 -16.99 27.41 -0.50
N ILE A 711 -16.52 26.85 0.62
CA ILE A 711 -16.32 25.40 0.79
C ILE A 711 -17.28 24.86 1.84
N ARG A 712 -17.25 25.42 3.06
CA ARG A 712 -18.05 24.92 4.17
C ARG A 712 -18.23 25.97 5.24
N MET A 713 -19.38 25.95 5.90
CA MET A 713 -19.63 26.70 7.13
C MET A 713 -19.84 25.75 8.29
N HIS A 714 -19.52 26.22 9.50
CA HIS A 714 -19.68 25.47 10.73
C HIS A 714 -20.04 26.40 11.90
N ILE A 715 -20.95 25.97 12.77
CA ILE A 715 -21.30 26.71 13.99
C ILE A 715 -20.60 26.04 15.17
N ILE A 716 -19.83 26.82 15.91
CA ILE A 716 -19.06 26.40 17.09
C ILE A 716 -19.81 26.87 18.33
N GLU A 717 -20.07 25.95 19.26
CA GLU A 717 -20.84 26.22 20.49
C GLU A 717 -19.92 26.27 21.74
N ASN A 718 -20.23 27.16 22.69
CA ASN A 718 -19.64 27.23 24.04
C ASN A 718 -18.10 27.38 24.10
N CYS A 719 -17.53 28.36 23.39
CA CYS A 719 -16.10 28.66 23.49
C CYS A 719 -15.64 29.33 24.82
N TYR A 720 -16.55 29.69 25.74
CA TYR A 720 -16.20 30.45 26.94
C TYR A 720 -16.94 29.97 28.19
N GLU A 721 -16.26 29.19 29.02
CA GLU A 721 -16.43 29.28 30.47
C GLU A 721 -15.04 29.63 31.05
N ASN A 722 -14.92 30.84 31.60
CA ASN A 722 -13.78 31.40 32.34
C ASN A 722 -12.64 32.04 31.52
N SER A 723 -12.80 33.32 31.20
CA SER A 723 -11.74 34.32 31.45
C SER A 723 -12.39 35.61 31.92
N GLU A 724 -12.12 36.00 33.17
CA GLU A 724 -12.45 37.35 33.67
C GLU A 724 -11.77 38.39 32.77
N MET A 725 -12.57 39.16 32.02
CA MET A 725 -12.10 40.43 31.47
C MET A 725 -12.05 41.45 32.61
N PRO A 726 -11.03 42.33 32.68
CA PRO A 726 -10.97 43.35 33.72
C PRO A 726 -12.13 44.32 33.52
N SER A 727 -13.04 44.37 34.48
CA SER A 727 -14.12 45.34 34.52
C SER A 727 -13.56 46.76 34.52
N GLU A 728 -13.85 47.54 33.47
CA GLU A 728 -13.74 49.00 33.56
C GLU A 728 -14.76 49.49 34.59
N LYS A 729 -14.25 50.10 35.66
CA LYS A 729 -15.03 50.77 36.67
C LYS A 729 -15.72 51.99 36.05
N HIS A 730 -17.04 51.94 35.90
CA HIS A 730 -17.86 53.14 35.83
C HIS A 730 -18.73 53.27 37.08
N GLU A 731 -18.44 54.32 37.82
CA GLU A 731 -19.06 54.72 39.08
C GLU A 731 -20.58 54.95 38.92
N LYS A 732 -21.36 54.29 39.77
CA LYS A 732 -22.77 54.62 40.00
C LYS A 732 -22.85 55.93 40.80
N LYS A 733 -23.46 56.97 40.22
CA LYS A 733 -24.11 58.04 40.99
C LYS A 733 -25.62 57.87 40.89
N SER A 734 -26.21 57.60 42.05
CA SER A 734 -27.64 57.60 42.35
C SER A 734 -28.21 59.02 42.34
N HIS A 735 -29.38 59.22 41.76
CA HIS A 735 -30.40 60.13 42.31
C HIS A 735 -31.81 59.74 41.83
N MET A 736 -32.70 59.48 42.80
CA MET A 736 -34.16 59.43 42.65
C MET A 736 -34.72 60.85 42.47
N ILE A 737 -35.69 61.05 41.58
CA ILE A 737 -36.78 62.05 41.71
C ILE A 737 -38.07 61.49 41.06
N ASN A 738 -39.19 61.90 41.66
CA ASN A 738 -40.60 61.46 41.63
C ASN A 738 -41.41 61.57 40.32
N ALA A 739 -42.56 60.90 40.39
CA ALA A 739 -43.71 60.79 39.50
C ALA A 739 -44.32 62.09 38.91
N SER A 740 -44.97 61.92 37.75
CA SER A 740 -46.27 62.53 37.43
C SER A 740 -46.98 61.76 36.31
N GLU A 741 -48.25 61.44 36.55
CA GLU A 741 -49.21 60.81 35.63
C GLU A 741 -49.55 61.69 34.42
N SER A 742 -49.81 61.08 33.26
CA SER A 742 -50.89 61.51 32.36
C SER A 742 -51.26 60.43 31.32
N HIS A 743 -52.55 60.33 31.08
CA HIS A 743 -53.35 59.34 30.34
C HIS A 743 -52.93 58.95 28.90
N SER A 744 -53.33 57.73 28.53
CA SER A 744 -53.30 57.01 27.25
C SER A 744 -54.12 57.69 26.11
N PRO A 745 -54.03 57.31 24.81
CA PRO A 745 -54.52 55.99 24.33
C PRO A 745 -53.72 55.31 23.18
N ALA A 746 -53.79 53.97 23.22
CA ALA A 746 -53.78 52.98 22.13
C ALA A 746 -53.17 53.32 20.76
N GLY A 747 -52.19 52.51 20.36
CA GLY A 747 -51.78 52.33 18.97
C GLY A 747 -50.44 51.60 18.86
N GLU A 748 -50.48 50.37 18.37
CA GLU A 748 -49.41 49.62 17.66
C GLU A 748 -48.01 49.54 18.29
N HIS A 749 -47.51 48.31 18.53
CA HIS A 749 -46.23 47.79 18.04
C HIS A 749 -45.81 46.52 18.81
N ASN A 750 -46.29 45.37 18.32
CA ASN A 750 -45.66 44.06 18.56
C ASN A 750 -44.40 43.92 17.69
N ALA A 751 -43.37 44.74 17.95
CA ALA A 751 -42.06 44.63 17.28
C ALA A 751 -40.89 44.47 18.28
N VAL A 752 -41.15 44.55 19.58
CA VAL A 752 -40.14 44.60 20.65
C VAL A 752 -39.86 43.21 21.27
N THR A 753 -40.67 42.21 20.95
CA THR A 753 -40.53 40.83 21.47
C THR A 753 -39.72 39.89 20.55
N GLU A 754 -39.79 40.05 19.21
CA GLU A 754 -39.02 39.20 18.27
C GLU A 754 -37.50 39.48 18.31
N THR A 755 -37.10 40.72 18.58
CA THR A 755 -35.68 41.15 18.59
C THR A 755 -34.91 40.71 19.84
N LYS A 756 -35.56 40.58 21.01
CA LYS A 756 -34.90 40.17 22.26
C LYS A 756 -34.57 38.67 22.34
N PHE A 757 -35.18 37.84 21.49
CA PHE A 757 -35.10 36.38 21.60
C PHE A 757 -33.97 35.78 20.76
N VAL A 758 -33.76 36.33 19.56
CA VAL A 758 -32.57 36.09 18.71
C VAL A 758 -31.28 36.36 19.49
N ASP A 759 -31.30 37.37 20.37
CA ASP A 759 -30.16 37.74 21.22
C ASP A 759 -29.76 36.64 22.23
N GLN A 760 -30.68 35.79 22.72
CA GLN A 760 -30.38 34.72 23.68
C GLN A 760 -29.83 33.44 23.04
N ILE A 761 -30.31 33.07 21.84
CA ILE A 761 -29.84 31.86 21.12
C ILE A 761 -28.38 32.00 20.64
N PHE A 762 -27.94 33.24 20.42
CA PHE A 762 -26.64 33.55 19.82
C PHE A 762 -25.57 34.01 20.81
N GLU A 763 -25.87 34.08 22.10
CA GLU A 763 -24.86 34.32 23.12
C GLU A 763 -23.83 33.17 23.10
N ASN A 764 -22.54 33.53 22.99
CA ASN A 764 -21.37 32.64 23.01
C ASN A 764 -21.20 31.64 21.85
N SER A 765 -21.91 31.80 20.72
CA SER A 765 -21.72 30.97 19.52
C SER A 765 -20.89 31.68 18.44
N LEU A 766 -19.99 30.94 17.80
CA LEU A 766 -19.16 31.44 16.70
C LEU A 766 -19.58 30.79 15.38
N PHE A 767 -19.49 31.56 14.30
CA PHE A 767 -19.76 31.09 12.95
C PHE A 767 -18.44 31.09 12.16
N LEU A 768 -17.98 29.90 11.78
CA LEU A 768 -16.79 29.71 10.96
C LEU A 768 -17.20 29.52 9.50
N MET A 769 -16.61 30.32 8.62
CA MET A 769 -16.76 30.21 7.18
C MET A 769 -15.39 29.89 6.55
N CYS A 770 -15.34 28.84 5.74
CA CYS A 770 -14.17 28.48 4.94
C CYS A 770 -14.43 28.77 3.47
N SER A 771 -13.59 29.61 2.87
CA SER A 771 -13.44 29.77 1.42
C SER A 771 -12.15 29.09 0.94
N GLU A 772 -11.96 28.99 -0.37
CA GLU A 772 -10.73 28.45 -0.96
C GLU A 772 -9.46 29.15 -0.45
N ASP A 773 -9.53 30.43 -0.13
CA ASP A 773 -8.39 31.29 0.17
C ASP A 773 -8.35 31.81 1.61
N ALA A 774 -9.38 31.57 2.44
CA ALA A 774 -9.47 32.17 3.76
C ALA A 774 -10.39 31.42 4.72
N LEU A 775 -10.10 31.56 6.01
CA LEU A 775 -11.00 31.24 7.12
C LEU A 775 -11.49 32.54 7.76
N ARG A 776 -12.79 32.65 7.99
CA ARG A 776 -13.40 33.82 8.64
C ARG A 776 -14.29 33.39 9.79
N LEU A 777 -14.05 33.97 10.95
CA LEU A 777 -14.77 33.70 12.19
C LEU A 777 -15.64 34.91 12.53
N TYR A 778 -16.93 34.68 12.75
CA TYR A 778 -17.90 35.73 13.07
C TYR A 778 -18.58 35.43 14.41
N SER A 779 -19.02 36.49 15.09
CA SER A 779 -19.99 36.34 16.16
C SER A 779 -21.35 36.08 15.53
N LEU A 780 -22.04 35.01 15.95
CA LEU A 780 -23.35 34.69 15.40
C LEU A 780 -24.39 35.78 15.76
N LYS A 781 -24.20 36.49 16.89
CA LYS A 781 -24.98 37.66 17.28
C LYS A 781 -24.81 38.83 16.31
N SER A 782 -23.55 39.18 16.00
CA SER A 782 -23.23 40.23 15.01
C SER A 782 -23.79 39.90 13.62
N LEU A 783 -23.75 38.62 13.24
CA LEU A 783 -24.30 38.12 11.97
C LEU A 783 -25.82 38.35 11.91
N SER A 784 -26.55 38.03 12.98
CA SER A 784 -28.01 38.21 13.04
C SER A 784 -28.45 39.68 12.97
N GLN A 785 -27.58 40.61 13.40
CA GLN A 785 -27.79 42.05 13.35
C GLN A 785 -27.33 42.69 12.02
N GLY A 786 -26.84 41.89 11.06
CA GLY A 786 -26.36 42.36 9.77
C GLY A 786 -24.98 43.03 9.78
N SER A 787 -24.22 42.90 10.88
CA SER A 787 -22.84 43.38 10.96
C SER A 787 -21.88 42.43 10.25
N LEU A 788 -20.99 42.98 9.43
CA LEU A 788 -20.06 42.27 8.55
C LEU A 788 -18.65 42.12 9.13
N GLU A 789 -18.40 42.61 10.35
CA GLU A 789 -17.06 42.53 10.94
C GLU A 789 -16.77 41.12 11.45
N SER A 790 -15.79 40.47 10.82
CA SER A 790 -15.23 39.21 11.31
C SER A 790 -14.48 39.48 12.62
N ILE A 791 -14.62 38.56 13.58
CA ILE A 791 -13.79 38.54 14.78
C ILE A 791 -12.34 38.26 14.37
N MET A 792 -12.18 37.39 13.37
CA MET A 792 -10.89 36.97 12.87
C MET A 792 -10.99 36.57 11.40
N GLU A 793 -10.01 36.95 10.60
CA GLU A 793 -9.83 36.50 9.22
C GLU A 793 -8.40 36.01 9.05
N VAL A 794 -8.26 34.81 8.50
CA VAL A 794 -6.96 34.22 8.21
C VAL A 794 -6.90 33.85 6.74
N ASN A 795 -5.98 34.49 6.02
CA ASN A 795 -5.68 34.13 4.64
C ASN A 795 -4.90 32.82 4.62
N LEU A 796 -5.37 31.88 3.79
CA LEU A 796 -4.75 30.59 3.60
C LEU A 796 -3.64 30.70 2.54
N PRO A 797 -2.49 30.05 2.76
CA PRO A 797 -1.36 30.12 1.82
C PRO A 797 -1.61 29.32 0.54
N ARG A 798 -2.60 28.43 0.53
CA ARG A 798 -2.93 27.48 -0.52
C ARG A 798 -4.44 27.40 -0.70
N LEU A 799 -4.89 26.99 -1.88
CA LEU A 799 -6.33 26.82 -2.15
C LEU A 799 -6.88 25.59 -1.42
N CYS A 800 -7.71 25.84 -0.41
CA CYS A 800 -8.45 24.82 0.32
C CYS A 800 -9.48 24.16 -0.61
N CYS A 801 -9.77 22.88 -0.38
CA CYS A 801 -10.86 22.18 -1.08
C CYS A 801 -11.80 21.44 -0.12
N TRP A 802 -11.38 21.17 1.12
CA TRP A 802 -12.21 20.49 2.09
C TRP A 802 -11.85 20.93 3.52
N MET A 803 -12.87 20.98 4.38
CA MET A 803 -12.75 21.34 5.79
C MET A 803 -13.52 20.36 6.67
N GLY A 804 -12.87 19.95 7.76
CA GLY A 804 -13.44 19.19 8.86
C GLY A 804 -13.07 19.80 10.21
N THR A 805 -13.64 19.30 11.29
CA THR A 805 -13.45 19.80 12.65
C THR A 805 -13.00 18.68 13.57
N LEU A 806 -12.13 19.00 14.54
CA LEU A 806 -11.64 18.06 15.55
C LEU A 806 -12.28 18.38 16.89
N LYS A 807 -12.73 17.35 17.61
CA LYS A 807 -13.19 17.48 19.01
C LYS A 807 -12.26 16.77 19.97
N LYS A 808 -12.04 17.38 21.13
CA LYS A 808 -11.36 16.83 22.29
C LYS A 808 -12.29 16.97 23.49
N ASP A 809 -12.53 15.88 24.21
CA ASP A 809 -13.46 15.83 25.35
C ASP A 809 -14.87 16.38 25.04
N GLY A 810 -15.35 16.12 23.81
CA GLY A 810 -16.66 16.57 23.32
C GLY A 810 -16.73 18.05 22.92
N ARG A 811 -15.64 18.81 23.03
CA ARG A 811 -15.56 20.22 22.61
C ARG A 811 -14.70 20.38 21.36
N GLU A 812 -15.09 21.29 20.48
CA GLU A 812 -14.32 21.60 19.27
C GLU A 812 -13.00 22.28 19.64
N CYS A 813 -11.89 21.68 19.23
CA CYS A 813 -10.54 22.15 19.57
C CYS A 813 -9.74 22.61 18.35
N ALA A 814 -10.09 22.16 17.14
CA ALA A 814 -9.36 22.54 15.92
C ALA A 814 -10.20 22.40 14.64
N VAL A 815 -9.73 23.02 13.57
CA VAL A 815 -10.18 22.80 12.19
C VAL A 815 -9.08 22.08 11.40
N LEU A 816 -9.48 21.10 10.60
CA LEU A 816 -8.63 20.35 9.68
C LEU A 816 -8.92 20.83 8.25
N LEU A 817 -7.87 21.23 7.54
CA LEU A 817 -7.94 21.74 6.18
C LEU A 817 -7.20 20.80 5.23
N LEU A 818 -7.82 20.47 4.10
CA LEU A 818 -7.16 19.80 2.98
C LEU A 818 -7.08 20.78 1.80
N TYR A 819 -5.87 20.91 1.26
CA TYR A 819 -5.60 21.77 0.11
C TYR A 819 -5.59 20.99 -1.21
N LYS A 820 -5.88 21.68 -2.32
CA LYS A 820 -5.78 21.13 -3.69
C LYS A 820 -4.38 20.64 -4.08
N THR A 821 -3.38 20.99 -3.28
CA THR A 821 -1.98 20.54 -3.43
C THR A 821 -1.69 19.23 -2.68
N GLY A 822 -2.67 18.68 -1.95
CA GLY A 822 -2.50 17.51 -1.09
C GLY A 822 -1.92 17.80 0.30
N HIS A 823 -1.60 19.06 0.61
CA HIS A 823 -1.20 19.46 1.96
C HIS A 823 -2.39 19.43 2.92
N ILE A 824 -2.11 19.05 4.16
CA ILE A 824 -3.06 19.00 5.26
C ILE A 824 -2.57 19.93 6.37
N GLU A 825 -3.45 20.78 6.88
CA GLU A 825 -3.11 21.75 7.92
C GLU A 825 -4.16 21.72 9.02
N ILE A 826 -3.70 21.74 10.27
CA ILE A 826 -4.54 21.72 11.47
C ILE A 826 -4.38 23.07 12.14
N ARG A 827 -5.50 23.76 12.38
CA ARG A 827 -5.52 25.04 13.08
C ARG A 827 -6.34 24.98 14.36
N SER A 828 -5.76 25.39 15.48
CA SER A 828 -6.39 25.32 16.79
C SER A 828 -7.38 26.47 17.03
N PHE A 829 -8.50 26.17 17.70
CA PHE A 829 -9.37 27.20 18.25
C PHE A 829 -8.81 27.81 19.54
N PRO A 830 -9.18 29.07 19.88
CA PRO A 830 -10.05 29.98 19.12
C PRO A 830 -9.31 30.83 18.07
N ASN A 831 -7.97 30.86 18.10
CA ASN A 831 -7.17 31.81 17.33
C ASN A 831 -6.82 31.38 15.90
N LEU A 832 -7.23 30.18 15.48
CA LEU A 832 -6.91 29.59 14.17
C LEU A 832 -5.40 29.57 13.87
N GLU A 833 -4.58 29.42 14.91
CA GLU A 833 -3.13 29.24 14.79
C GLU A 833 -2.80 27.85 14.25
N VAL A 834 -1.76 27.75 13.41
CA VAL A 834 -1.33 26.45 12.86
C VAL A 834 -0.75 25.60 13.99
N ALA A 835 -1.42 24.49 14.29
CA ALA A 835 -1.05 23.53 15.32
C ALA A 835 -0.25 22.34 14.75
N GLY A 836 -0.47 21.99 13.49
CA GLY A 836 0.26 20.93 12.82
C GLY A 836 0.05 20.91 11.30
N GLU A 837 1.01 20.32 10.60
CA GLU A 837 1.01 20.20 9.14
C GLU A 837 1.37 18.77 8.74
N SER A 838 0.79 18.29 7.65
CA SER A 838 1.11 17.01 7.02
C SER A 838 0.78 17.06 5.53
N SER A 839 0.84 15.93 4.83
CA SER A 839 0.42 15.83 3.43
C SER A 839 -0.04 14.42 3.08
N LEU A 840 -0.92 14.34 2.08
CA LEU A 840 -1.30 13.06 1.46
C LEU A 840 -0.09 12.34 0.87
N LEU A 841 0.90 13.08 0.37
CA LEU A 841 2.13 12.50 -0.18
C LEU A 841 2.96 11.81 0.91
N SER A 842 3.19 12.48 2.04
CA SER A 842 3.97 11.91 3.14
C SER A 842 3.27 10.75 3.85
N LEU A 843 1.94 10.82 3.97
CA LEU A 843 1.17 9.80 4.70
C LEU A 843 0.80 8.59 3.83
N LEU A 844 0.49 8.79 2.55
CA LEU A 844 -0.10 7.74 1.69
C LEU A 844 0.62 7.57 0.35
N SER A 845 1.65 8.38 0.06
CA SER A 845 2.23 8.51 -1.28
C SER A 845 1.20 8.95 -2.33
N TRP A 846 0.15 9.65 -1.92
CA TRP A 846 -0.93 10.08 -2.80
C TRP A 846 -0.76 11.51 -3.29
N ASN A 847 -0.99 11.69 -4.59
CA ASN A 847 -1.22 13.00 -5.18
C ASN A 847 -2.71 13.34 -5.15
N PHE A 848 -3.04 14.60 -4.85
CA PHE A 848 -4.43 15.06 -4.88
C PHE A 848 -4.98 14.99 -6.31
N LYS A 849 -6.15 14.36 -6.48
CA LYS A 849 -6.87 14.26 -7.75
C LYS A 849 -8.19 15.05 -7.70
N PRO A 850 -8.68 15.56 -8.84
CA PRO A 850 -9.96 16.26 -8.89
C PRO A 850 -11.12 15.39 -8.40
N ASN A 851 -12.06 15.97 -7.66
CA ASN A 851 -13.21 15.33 -7.04
C ASN A 851 -12.91 14.46 -5.80
N MET A 852 -11.65 14.32 -5.37
CA MET A 852 -11.35 13.64 -4.11
C MET A 852 -12.14 14.28 -2.96
N GLU A 853 -12.25 15.62 -2.95
CA GLU A 853 -12.94 16.40 -1.92
C GLU A 853 -14.41 16.00 -1.68
N LYS A 854 -15.08 15.41 -2.67
CA LYS A 854 -16.48 14.94 -2.55
C LYS A 854 -16.60 13.64 -1.75
N THR A 855 -15.51 12.90 -1.66
CA THR A 855 -15.44 11.59 -1.01
C THR A 855 -14.70 11.61 0.31
N VAL A 856 -14.06 12.75 0.65
CA VAL A 856 -13.44 12.95 1.96
C VAL A 856 -14.50 13.18 3.01
N CYS A 857 -14.47 12.39 4.07
CA CYS A 857 -15.33 12.56 5.23
C CYS A 857 -14.55 12.37 6.53
N SER A 858 -15.05 12.95 7.61
CA SER A 858 -14.42 12.87 8.93
C SER A 858 -15.45 12.59 10.01
N ASP A 859 -15.00 11.99 11.11
CA ASP A 859 -15.78 11.93 12.35
C ASP A 859 -15.38 13.05 13.30
N ASP A 860 -16.08 13.11 14.44
CA ASP A 860 -15.79 14.06 15.51
C ASP A 860 -14.51 13.72 16.28
N PHE A 861 -13.93 12.53 16.09
CA PHE A 861 -12.80 11.99 16.86
C PHE A 861 -11.45 12.13 16.14
N GLY A 862 -11.41 12.87 15.03
CA GLY A 862 -10.18 13.17 14.30
C GLY A 862 -9.72 12.07 13.34
N HIS A 863 -10.64 11.21 12.91
CA HIS A 863 -10.42 10.31 11.79
C HIS A 863 -10.90 10.94 10.49
N VAL A 864 -10.15 10.70 9.42
CA VAL A 864 -10.51 11.13 8.06
C VAL A 864 -10.43 9.95 7.13
N LEU A 865 -11.50 9.70 6.40
CA LEU A 865 -11.57 8.68 5.36
C LEU A 865 -11.54 9.36 4.00
N LEU A 866 -10.69 8.86 3.11
CA LEU A 866 -10.46 9.40 1.77
C LEU A 866 -10.23 8.28 0.76
N VAL A 867 -10.50 8.59 -0.51
CA VAL A 867 -10.42 7.65 -1.63
C VAL A 867 -9.60 8.22 -2.78
N ASN A 868 -8.75 7.41 -3.38
CA ASN A 868 -7.94 7.73 -4.55
C ASN A 868 -7.86 6.55 -5.51
N GLY A 869 -8.57 6.61 -6.63
CA GLY A 869 -8.64 5.47 -7.56
C GLY A 869 -9.27 4.26 -6.87
N CYS A 870 -8.58 3.13 -6.86
CA CYS A 870 -9.01 1.89 -6.18
C CYS A 870 -8.60 1.82 -4.70
N GLU A 871 -7.93 2.85 -4.18
CA GLU A 871 -7.43 2.87 -2.81
C GLU A 871 -8.37 3.65 -1.87
N VAL A 872 -8.59 3.12 -0.67
CA VAL A 872 -9.33 3.78 0.42
C VAL A 872 -8.46 3.81 1.67
N ALA A 873 -8.32 4.97 2.31
CA ALA A 873 -7.51 5.13 3.50
C ALA A 873 -8.30 5.78 4.64
N ILE A 874 -8.04 5.30 5.86
CA ILE A 874 -8.47 5.93 7.12
C ILE A 874 -7.22 6.49 7.79
N LEU A 875 -7.20 7.81 7.97
CA LEU A 875 -6.16 8.53 8.70
C LEU A 875 -6.67 8.90 10.09
N SER A 876 -5.79 8.92 11.08
CA SER A 876 -6.06 9.51 12.40
C SER A 876 -5.08 10.64 12.64
N PHE A 877 -5.55 11.75 13.20
CA PHE A 877 -4.73 12.94 13.47
C PHE A 877 -4.50 13.19 14.96
N LEU A 878 -5.23 12.53 15.86
CA LEU A 878 -5.12 12.73 17.31
C LEU A 878 -4.42 11.54 17.97
N ALA A 879 -3.39 11.84 18.78
CA ALA A 879 -2.61 10.83 19.51
C ALA A 879 -3.44 10.06 20.55
N HIS A 880 -4.46 10.68 21.12
CA HIS A 880 -5.29 10.09 22.19
C HIS A 880 -6.62 9.51 21.69
N ALA A 881 -6.87 9.54 20.38
CA ALA A 881 -8.04 8.91 19.79
C ALA A 881 -7.85 7.38 19.81
N ASN A 882 -8.10 6.77 20.97
CA ASN A 882 -7.95 5.33 21.19
C ASN A 882 -8.93 4.46 20.39
N GLY A 883 -9.81 5.05 19.56
CA GLY A 883 -10.90 4.34 18.86
C GLY A 883 -10.46 3.24 17.90
N PHE A 884 -9.22 3.31 17.36
CA PHE A 884 -8.63 2.27 16.51
C PHE A 884 -7.27 1.76 17.02
N ARG A 885 -6.79 2.25 18.18
CA ARG A 885 -5.42 2.01 18.68
C ARG A 885 -5.25 0.75 19.53
N LEU A 886 -6.24 -0.13 19.61
CA LEU A 886 -6.04 -1.43 20.24
C LEU A 886 -5.24 -2.31 19.27
N PRO A 887 -3.97 -2.68 19.54
CA PRO A 887 -3.22 -3.55 18.63
C PRO A 887 -3.94 -4.87 18.37
N GLU A 888 -4.70 -5.34 19.38
CA GLU A 888 -5.58 -6.52 19.33
C GLU A 888 -6.76 -6.38 18.36
N SER A 889 -7.08 -5.16 17.89
CA SER A 889 -8.15 -4.91 16.92
C SER A 889 -7.72 -5.02 15.47
N LEU A 890 -6.42 -5.06 15.19
CA LEU A 890 -5.90 -5.32 13.86
C LEU A 890 -5.95 -6.83 13.58
N PRO A 891 -6.24 -7.25 12.34
CA PRO A 891 -6.14 -8.66 11.99
C PRO A 891 -4.67 -9.09 12.05
N MET A 892 -4.42 -10.32 12.47
CA MET A 892 -3.08 -10.90 12.43
C MET A 892 -2.80 -11.34 11.00
N LEU A 893 -1.69 -10.89 10.44
CA LEU A 893 -1.28 -11.32 9.11
C LEU A 893 -0.71 -12.74 9.14
N HIS A 894 0.03 -13.08 10.19
CA HIS A 894 0.65 -14.39 10.36
C HIS A 894 -0.15 -15.27 11.34
N ASP A 895 -0.59 -16.43 10.87
CA ASP A 895 -1.26 -17.43 11.71
C ASP A 895 -0.21 -18.36 12.35
N LYS A 896 0.06 -18.11 13.64
CA LYS A 896 1.00 -18.90 14.45
C LYS A 896 0.53 -20.33 14.71
N VAL A 897 -0.78 -20.57 14.72
CA VAL A 897 -1.34 -21.92 14.91
C VAL A 897 -1.17 -22.73 13.63
N LEU A 898 -1.47 -22.12 12.48
CA LEU A 898 -1.20 -22.71 11.17
C LEU A 898 0.30 -22.97 11.00
N ALA A 899 1.15 -22.02 11.40
CA ALA A 899 2.59 -22.15 11.31
C ALA A 899 3.09 -23.34 12.13
N ALA A 900 2.70 -23.44 13.41
CA ALA A 900 3.06 -24.56 14.26
C ALA A 900 2.51 -25.91 13.76
N ALA A 901 1.31 -25.92 13.16
CA ALA A 901 0.73 -27.13 12.59
C ALA A 901 1.46 -27.58 11.32
N ALA A 902 1.87 -26.63 10.47
CA ALA A 902 2.70 -26.90 9.31
C ALA A 902 4.05 -27.47 9.77
N ASP A 903 4.74 -26.81 10.69
CA ASP A 903 6.01 -27.28 11.27
C ASP A 903 5.91 -28.66 11.94
N ALA A 904 4.81 -28.92 12.66
CA ALA A 904 4.51 -30.24 13.23
C ALA A 904 4.31 -31.29 12.12
N THR A 905 3.62 -30.95 11.03
CA THR A 905 3.40 -31.85 9.90
C THR A 905 4.71 -32.13 9.16
N PHE A 906 5.57 -31.12 9.01
CA PHE A 906 6.90 -31.26 8.43
C PHE A 906 7.84 -32.08 9.32
N SER A 907 7.69 -32.04 10.65
CA SER A 907 8.56 -32.78 11.58
C SER A 907 8.10 -34.22 11.89
N HIS A 908 6.80 -34.55 11.74
CA HIS A 908 6.23 -35.82 12.23
C HIS A 908 6.25 -37.02 11.28
N PHE A 909 6.99 -37.03 10.17
CA PHE A 909 7.15 -38.25 9.38
C PHE A 909 8.37 -39.07 9.83
N PRO A 910 8.19 -40.15 10.61
CA PRO A 910 9.30 -40.95 11.06
C PRO A 910 9.80 -41.78 9.87
N VAL A 911 11.12 -41.76 9.66
CA VAL A 911 11.82 -42.80 8.91
C VAL A 911 11.44 -44.14 9.53
N HIS A 912 10.66 -44.95 8.82
CA HIS A 912 10.27 -46.28 9.28
C HIS A 912 11.52 -47.17 9.50
N LYS A 913 11.99 -47.25 10.74
CA LYS A 913 12.68 -48.43 11.24
C LYS A 913 11.62 -49.48 11.58
N LYS A 914 11.65 -50.59 10.85
CA LYS A 914 10.92 -51.83 11.17
C LYS A 914 11.10 -52.15 12.66
N ASN A 915 9.99 -52.32 13.38
CA ASN A 915 9.89 -53.34 14.41
C ASN A 915 8.42 -53.72 14.64
N ASN A 916 8.23 -55.02 14.85
CA ASN A 916 6.96 -55.70 15.05
C ASN A 916 6.29 -55.31 16.38
N ASP A 917 4.96 -55.50 16.34
CA ASP A 917 4.06 -55.87 17.43
C ASP A 917 3.44 -54.78 18.32
N GLY A 918 2.14 -54.96 18.57
CA GLY A 918 1.41 -54.35 19.69
C GLY A 918 0.45 -53.20 19.35
N THR A 919 -0.85 -53.48 19.40
CA THR A 919 -1.95 -52.49 19.39
C THR A 919 -1.84 -51.48 20.55
N PRO A 920 -2.36 -50.24 20.38
CA PRO A 920 -3.49 -49.88 21.23
C PRO A 920 -4.57 -48.98 20.58
N LYS A 921 -5.68 -48.94 21.32
CA LYS A 921 -7.00 -48.37 21.04
C LYS A 921 -7.10 -46.86 21.29
N PHE A 922 -8.05 -46.25 20.58
CA PHE A 922 -8.97 -45.16 20.99
C PHE A 922 -8.42 -43.92 21.71
N LEU A 923 -8.48 -42.77 21.02
CA LEU A 923 -9.23 -41.59 21.46
C LEU A 923 -9.81 -40.86 20.23
N SER A 924 -11.14 -40.74 20.23
CA SER A 924 -11.96 -40.01 19.26
C SER A 924 -12.49 -38.77 19.97
N GLY A 925 -12.43 -37.60 19.34
CA GLY A 925 -13.12 -36.42 19.83
C GLY A 925 -12.78 -35.11 19.13
N ILE A 926 -13.55 -34.79 18.07
CA ILE A 926 -13.76 -33.46 17.46
C ILE A 926 -12.68 -33.02 16.44
N ILE A 927 -12.70 -33.66 15.26
CA ILE A 927 -12.31 -33.03 13.98
C ILE A 927 -13.41 -33.40 12.96
N LYS A 928 -14.31 -32.46 12.68
CA LYS A 928 -15.15 -32.49 11.48
C LYS A 928 -14.55 -31.47 10.51
N GLY A 929 -13.65 -31.94 9.64
CA GLY A 929 -12.99 -31.07 8.66
C GLY A 929 -12.05 -31.77 7.69
N PHE A 930 -11.51 -32.95 8.01
CA PHE A 930 -10.66 -33.71 7.09
C PHE A 930 -11.17 -35.15 6.97
N ARG A 931 -11.72 -35.50 5.80
CA ARG A 931 -11.87 -36.89 5.35
C ARG A 931 -10.74 -37.17 4.37
N SER A 932 -9.94 -38.18 4.71
CA SER A 932 -8.78 -38.64 3.96
C SER A 932 -9.13 -39.09 2.54
N SER A 933 -8.38 -38.62 1.55
CA SER A 933 -8.21 -39.30 0.27
C SER A 933 -6.85 -38.92 -0.34
N ASN A 934 -5.95 -39.90 -0.34
CA ASN A 934 -4.66 -40.02 -1.04
C ASN A 934 -3.79 -38.77 -1.23
N GLU A 935 -2.78 -38.73 -0.37
CA GLU A 935 -1.60 -37.87 -0.28
C GLU A 935 -1.01 -37.40 -1.62
N GLN A 936 -1.01 -36.08 -1.83
CA GLN A 936 0.10 -35.39 -2.48
C GLN A 936 1.06 -34.93 -1.39
N LYS A 937 2.19 -35.62 -1.31
CA LYS A 937 3.42 -35.13 -0.69
C LYS A 937 4.46 -35.03 -1.80
N VAL A 938 4.85 -33.81 -2.13
CA VAL A 938 6.21 -33.54 -2.62
C VAL A 938 6.67 -32.22 -2.00
N GLU A 939 6.77 -32.20 -0.68
CA GLU A 939 7.84 -31.48 0.01
C GLU A 939 8.44 -32.51 0.97
N GLN A 940 9.61 -33.02 0.60
CA GLN A 940 10.38 -33.86 1.50
C GLN A 940 10.77 -33.00 2.71
N VAL A 941 10.64 -33.56 3.90
CA VAL A 941 11.17 -33.01 5.15
C VAL A 941 12.66 -32.69 4.94
N GLN A 942 13.03 -31.41 4.87
CA GLN A 942 14.43 -30.99 4.75
C GLN A 942 14.90 -30.42 6.09
N ASP A 943 15.65 -31.22 6.84
CA ASP A 943 16.40 -30.73 7.99
C ASP A 943 17.58 -29.86 7.49
N PHE A 944 17.48 -28.55 7.73
CA PHE A 944 18.44 -27.51 7.36
C PHE A 944 19.44 -27.15 8.48
N SER A 945 19.45 -27.87 9.60
CA SER A 945 20.37 -27.61 10.73
C SER A 945 21.85 -27.60 10.30
N HIS A 946 22.20 -28.41 9.30
CA HIS A 946 23.53 -28.52 8.73
C HIS A 946 24.04 -27.24 8.03
N LEU A 947 23.15 -26.37 7.55
CA LEU A 947 23.54 -25.14 6.83
C LEU A 947 24.29 -24.15 7.71
N GLY A 948 23.97 -24.12 9.02
CA GLY A 948 24.70 -23.28 9.98
C GLY A 948 26.19 -23.61 10.00
N ASN A 949 26.54 -24.90 9.93
CA ASN A 949 27.93 -25.33 9.87
C ASN A 949 28.58 -24.94 8.54
N ILE A 950 27.84 -25.07 7.42
CA ILE A 950 28.35 -24.75 6.08
C ILE A 950 28.66 -23.25 5.96
N PHE A 951 27.72 -22.38 6.32
CA PHE A 951 27.85 -20.94 6.06
C PHE A 951 28.61 -20.17 7.16
N SER A 952 28.91 -20.80 8.30
CA SER A 952 29.67 -20.18 9.40
C SER A 952 31.15 -19.98 9.12
N SER A 953 31.69 -20.61 8.07
CA SER A 953 33.11 -20.55 7.71
C SER A 953 33.26 -20.16 6.23
N PRO A 954 34.37 -19.52 5.84
CA PRO A 954 34.69 -19.35 4.43
C PRO A 954 34.78 -20.70 3.70
N PRO A 955 34.59 -20.73 2.36
CA PRO A 955 34.74 -21.95 1.57
C PRO A 955 36.11 -22.61 1.81
N TYR A 956 36.16 -23.95 1.77
CA TYR A 956 37.34 -24.80 2.02
C TYR A 956 37.89 -24.82 3.44
N LEU A 957 37.33 -24.05 4.38
CA LEU A 957 37.80 -23.95 5.77
C LEU A 957 36.82 -24.53 6.80
N LYS A 958 35.99 -25.51 6.39
CA LYS A 958 34.98 -26.11 7.26
C LYS A 958 35.63 -26.92 8.40
N PRO A 959 35.18 -26.75 9.67
CA PRO A 959 35.66 -27.57 10.77
C PRO A 959 35.22 -29.03 10.58
N SER A 960 36.17 -29.97 10.60
CA SER A 960 35.89 -31.39 10.43
C SER A 960 34.96 -31.90 11.53
N ALA A 961 33.77 -32.38 11.16
CA ALA A 961 32.88 -33.09 12.08
C ALA A 961 33.42 -34.51 12.34
N ILE A 962 34.34 -34.65 13.28
CA ILE A 962 34.70 -35.95 13.87
C ILE A 962 34.53 -35.82 15.38
N GLY A 963 33.43 -36.39 15.88
CA GLY A 963 33.29 -36.73 17.28
C GLY A 963 33.89 -38.10 17.54
N GLY A 964 34.86 -38.17 18.46
CA GLY A 964 35.26 -39.37 19.19
C GLY A 964 36.16 -40.35 18.44
N ASP A 965 37.48 -40.10 18.46
CA ASP A 965 38.44 -41.05 19.02
C ASP A 965 39.79 -40.35 19.22
N ASP A 966 40.36 -40.50 20.41
CA ASP A 966 41.74 -40.15 20.71
C ASP A 966 42.65 -40.97 19.78
N GLU A 967 43.23 -40.36 18.75
CA GLU A 967 44.50 -40.85 18.19
C GLU A 967 45.28 -39.77 17.41
N LYS A 968 46.38 -39.34 18.03
CA LYS A 968 47.62 -38.78 17.47
C LYS A 968 47.49 -37.53 16.59
N ILE A 969 47.69 -36.39 17.26
CA ILE A 969 48.39 -35.23 16.71
C ILE A 969 49.69 -35.70 16.05
N ILE A 970 49.73 -35.71 14.71
CA ILE A 970 50.99 -35.69 13.97
C ILE A 970 51.39 -34.22 13.91
N GLU A 971 52.21 -33.83 14.88
CA GLU A 971 52.95 -32.58 14.88
C GLU A 971 53.88 -32.63 13.66
N LEU A 972 53.55 -31.91 12.58
CA LEU A 972 54.46 -31.70 11.47
C LEU A 972 55.59 -30.80 11.96
N ASN A 973 56.66 -31.44 12.44
CA ASN A 973 57.92 -30.80 12.78
C ASN A 973 58.53 -30.19 11.51
N ILE A 974 58.83 -28.90 11.54
CA ILE A 974 59.36 -28.13 10.39
C ILE A 974 60.86 -28.44 10.15
N ASP A 975 61.44 -29.42 10.84
CA ASP A 975 62.87 -29.74 10.78
C ASP A 975 63.25 -30.86 9.77
N ASP A 976 62.30 -31.45 9.04
CA ASP A 976 62.55 -32.58 8.11
C ASP A 976 62.48 -32.22 6.61
N ILE A 977 62.73 -30.96 6.24
CA ILE A 977 62.90 -30.55 4.84
C ILE A 977 64.39 -30.43 4.54
N GLU A 978 64.99 -31.49 3.96
CA GLU A 978 66.27 -31.40 3.27
C GLU A 978 66.08 -30.67 1.93
N ILE A 979 66.64 -29.47 1.80
CA ILE A 979 66.86 -28.80 0.52
C ILE A 979 68.36 -28.53 0.39
N ASP A 980 68.97 -29.15 -0.63
CA ASP A 980 70.33 -28.89 -1.07
C ASP A 980 70.50 -27.41 -1.47
N GLU A 981 71.40 -26.69 -0.80
CA GLU A 981 71.93 -25.41 -1.29
C GLU A 981 73.09 -25.64 -2.28
N PRO A 982 73.23 -24.82 -3.33
CA PRO A 982 74.53 -24.47 -3.87
C PRO A 982 75.05 -23.17 -3.22
N THR A 983 76.06 -23.35 -2.38
CA THR A 983 77.21 -22.47 -2.08
C THR A 983 77.24 -21.04 -2.63
N ASN A 984 77.46 -20.05 -1.74
CA ASN A 984 78.64 -19.19 -1.81
C ASN A 984 78.91 -18.36 -0.53
N ILE A 985 79.90 -18.82 0.25
CA ILE A 985 81.01 -18.12 0.93
C ILE A 985 80.84 -16.60 1.20
N LEU A 986 80.84 -16.17 2.47
CA LEU A 986 81.96 -15.44 3.12
C LEU A 986 81.69 -15.12 4.62
N PRO A 987 82.74 -14.89 5.44
CA PRO A 987 82.75 -15.31 6.83
C PRO A 987 82.53 -14.22 7.90
N SER A 988 82.08 -14.73 9.04
CA SER A 988 82.22 -14.34 10.46
C SER A 988 83.06 -13.12 10.88
N THR A 989 82.54 -12.41 11.89
CA THR A 989 83.11 -12.10 13.24
C THR A 989 82.59 -10.71 13.70
N GLY A 990 82.20 -10.41 14.94
CA GLY A 990 82.04 -11.15 16.18
C GLY A 990 81.62 -10.20 17.34
N LYS A 991 81.25 -10.81 18.47
CA LYS A 991 81.23 -10.31 19.87
C LYS A 991 80.16 -9.32 20.37
N ASP A 992 79.17 -9.95 21.01
CA ASP A 992 78.56 -9.69 22.33
C ASP A 992 78.86 -8.41 23.12
N LYS A 993 77.78 -7.78 23.61
CA LYS A 993 77.54 -7.51 25.05
C LYS A 993 76.05 -7.30 25.38
N LYS A 994 75.68 -7.83 26.56
CA LYS A 994 74.36 -7.97 27.21
C LYS A 994 73.56 -6.67 27.40
N GLU A 995 72.23 -6.75 27.27
CA GLU A 995 71.26 -6.31 28.28
C GLU A 995 69.84 -6.85 28.01
N LYS A 996 69.11 -7.22 29.07
CA LYS A 996 67.74 -7.75 29.05
C LYS A 996 66.73 -6.65 28.68
N LYS A 997 65.81 -6.91 27.75
CA LYS A 997 64.53 -6.18 27.66
C LYS A 997 63.43 -6.98 26.94
N ASP A 998 62.23 -6.91 27.51
CA ASP A 998 60.97 -7.52 27.06
C ASP A 998 60.66 -7.31 25.57
N LYS A 999 60.20 -8.38 24.90
CA LYS A 999 59.54 -8.32 23.58
C LYS A 999 58.03 -8.44 23.77
N ARG A 1000 57.37 -7.29 23.83
CA ARG A 1000 55.96 -7.12 23.48
C ARG A 1000 55.91 -6.95 21.95
N THR A 1001 55.07 -7.72 21.26
CA THR A 1001 54.89 -7.65 19.80
C THR A 1001 54.00 -6.46 19.41
N ASP A 1002 54.37 -5.81 18.31
CA ASP A 1002 53.81 -4.58 17.74
C ASP A 1002 52.41 -4.76 17.11
N LYS A 1003 51.49 -5.44 17.81
CA LYS A 1003 50.06 -5.54 17.42
C LYS A 1003 49.09 -4.91 18.43
N GLU A 1004 49.56 -4.47 19.59
CA GLU A 1004 48.73 -3.84 20.64
C GLU A 1004 48.92 -2.32 20.78
N ARG A 1005 49.42 -1.62 19.75
CA ARG A 1005 49.61 -0.15 19.80
C ARG A 1005 48.98 0.63 18.66
N LEU A 1006 48.15 0.01 17.84
CA LEU A 1006 47.63 0.66 16.63
C LEU A 1006 46.22 1.24 16.72
N PHE A 1007 45.44 1.03 17.79
CA PHE A 1007 44.17 1.75 17.99
C PHE A 1007 43.79 1.91 19.47
N GLU A 1008 44.47 2.80 20.19
CA GLU A 1008 43.85 3.52 21.32
C GLU A 1008 43.98 5.02 21.03
N GLY A 1009 42.85 5.68 20.84
CA GLY A 1009 42.77 7.15 20.82
C GLY A 1009 42.16 7.73 19.55
N ALA A 1010 40.83 7.66 19.43
CA ALA A 1010 40.07 8.66 18.70
C ALA A 1010 38.90 9.11 19.58
N SER A 1011 39.19 10.05 20.50
CA SER A 1011 38.19 11.01 20.95
C SER A 1011 38.31 12.27 20.10
N SER A 1012 37.15 12.90 19.88
CA SER A 1012 36.91 14.09 19.07
C SER A 1012 37.82 15.29 19.36
N ASP A 1013 37.96 16.13 18.31
CA ASP A 1013 38.51 17.50 18.25
C ASP A 1013 40.03 17.71 18.15
N ALA A 1014 40.54 17.90 16.91
CA ALA A 1014 41.59 18.89 16.60
C ALA A 1014 41.77 19.11 15.08
N GLN A 1015 41.82 20.37 14.64
CA GLN A 1015 42.11 20.83 13.27
C GLN A 1015 43.53 20.48 12.76
N PRO A 1016 43.77 20.41 11.43
CA PRO A 1016 45.05 20.01 10.87
C PRO A 1016 46.11 21.12 10.94
N LYS A 1017 47.36 20.76 11.28
CA LYS A 1017 48.54 21.63 11.18
C LYS A 1017 49.43 21.26 9.98
N THR A 1018 49.91 22.28 9.28
CA THR A 1018 50.87 22.20 8.17
C THR A 1018 52.30 21.94 8.66
N ARG A 1019 53.01 21.01 8.02
CA ARG A 1019 54.41 20.65 8.33
C ARG A 1019 55.40 21.52 7.57
N THR A 1020 56.56 21.80 8.18
CA THR A 1020 57.62 22.69 7.66
C THR A 1020 58.60 21.97 6.72
N VAL A 1021 59.22 22.76 5.84
CA VAL A 1021 60.10 22.34 4.72
C VAL A 1021 61.30 21.49 5.17
N ASP A 1022 61.78 21.67 6.41
CA ASP A 1022 62.94 20.94 6.93
C ASP A 1022 62.61 19.49 7.34
N GLU A 1023 61.36 19.21 7.73
CA GLU A 1023 60.89 17.82 7.99
C GLU A 1023 60.77 17.01 6.69
N ILE A 1024 60.45 17.67 5.58
CA ILE A 1024 60.36 17.04 4.26
C ILE A 1024 61.76 16.72 3.74
N LYS A 1025 62.73 17.63 3.91
CA LYS A 1025 64.11 17.41 3.46
C LYS A 1025 64.84 16.28 4.19
N ALA A 1026 64.50 16.00 5.45
CA ALA A 1026 65.10 14.92 6.21
C ALA A 1026 64.68 13.52 5.72
N LYS A 1027 63.49 13.39 5.14
CA LYS A 1027 62.93 12.09 4.71
C LYS A 1027 63.51 11.57 3.39
N TYR A 1028 64.09 12.44 2.56
CA TYR A 1028 64.54 12.10 1.20
C TYR A 1028 66.06 12.03 1.01
N ARG A 1029 66.86 11.97 2.09
CA ARG A 1029 68.32 12.07 2.01
C ARG A 1029 69.13 10.76 2.03
N LYS A 1030 68.52 9.62 1.69
CA LYS A 1030 69.28 8.39 1.40
C LYS A 1030 69.21 8.08 -0.08
N ALA A 1031 70.27 8.48 -0.79
CA ALA A 1031 70.51 8.20 -2.19
C ALA A 1031 70.83 6.71 -2.38
N GLY A 1032 70.07 6.04 -3.24
CA GLY A 1032 70.25 4.64 -3.61
C GLY A 1032 69.16 4.09 -4.54
N GLU A 1033 67.91 4.55 -4.40
CA GLU A 1033 66.76 3.97 -5.14
C GLU A 1033 65.90 5.00 -5.92
N THR A 1034 66.35 6.25 -6.04
CA THR A 1034 65.56 7.31 -6.70
C THR A 1034 65.47 7.18 -8.22
N SER A 1035 66.42 6.50 -8.89
CA SER A 1035 66.37 6.32 -10.34
C SER A 1035 65.33 5.28 -10.78
N ALA A 1036 65.19 4.19 -10.04
CA ALA A 1036 64.24 3.12 -10.36
C ALA A 1036 62.79 3.56 -10.08
N ILE A 1037 62.55 4.25 -8.96
CA ILE A 1037 61.23 4.78 -8.60
C ILE A 1037 60.81 5.91 -9.55
N ALA A 1038 61.75 6.76 -9.99
CA ALA A 1038 61.46 7.81 -10.98
C ALA A 1038 61.15 7.22 -12.37
N SER A 1039 61.84 6.14 -12.78
CA SER A 1039 61.50 5.42 -14.03
C SER A 1039 60.11 4.81 -13.93
N GLN A 1040 59.80 4.10 -12.84
CA GLN A 1040 58.51 3.45 -12.65
C GLN A 1040 57.34 4.46 -12.53
N ALA A 1041 57.61 5.64 -11.95
CA ALA A 1041 56.63 6.73 -11.92
C ALA A 1041 56.43 7.38 -13.29
N LYS A 1042 57.49 7.52 -14.09
CA LYS A 1042 57.43 8.02 -15.47
C LYS A 1042 56.63 7.06 -16.37
N ASP A 1043 56.87 5.76 -16.25
CA ASP A 1043 56.17 4.73 -17.03
C ASP A 1043 54.67 4.69 -16.68
N LYS A 1044 54.32 4.75 -15.38
CA LYS A 1044 52.92 4.84 -14.94
C LYS A 1044 52.23 6.14 -15.38
N LEU A 1045 52.98 7.23 -15.55
CA LEU A 1045 52.42 8.52 -16.00
C LEU A 1045 52.16 8.50 -17.52
N LEU A 1046 53.03 7.84 -18.28
CA LEU A 1046 52.85 7.58 -19.71
C LEU A 1046 51.61 6.69 -19.95
N GLU A 1047 51.48 5.60 -19.19
CA GLU A 1047 50.31 4.70 -19.26
C GLU A 1047 48.99 5.42 -18.91
N ARG A 1048 49.04 6.34 -17.93
CA ARG A 1048 47.89 7.19 -17.59
C ARG A 1048 47.55 8.18 -18.69
N GLY A 1049 48.55 8.74 -19.39
CA GLY A 1049 48.34 9.61 -20.55
C GLY A 1049 47.60 8.88 -21.67
N GLU A 1050 48.06 7.68 -22.02
CA GLU A 1050 47.42 6.85 -23.06
C GLU A 1050 45.99 6.39 -22.69
N LYS A 1051 45.73 6.13 -21.40
CA LYS A 1051 44.37 5.84 -20.91
C LYS A 1051 43.49 7.08 -20.99
N LEU A 1052 44.01 8.26 -20.66
CA LEU A 1052 43.26 9.52 -20.73
C LEU A 1052 42.89 9.86 -22.18
N GLU A 1053 43.81 9.64 -23.12
CA GLU A 1053 43.58 9.90 -24.54
C GLU A 1053 42.50 8.96 -25.12
N ARG A 1054 42.53 7.67 -24.75
CA ARG A 1054 41.45 6.72 -25.09
C ARG A 1054 40.09 7.10 -24.50
N ILE A 1055 40.06 7.59 -23.26
CA ILE A 1055 38.82 8.06 -22.64
C ILE A 1055 38.32 9.31 -23.36
N SER A 1056 39.20 10.25 -23.70
CA SER A 1056 38.85 11.45 -24.47
C SER A 1056 38.26 11.09 -25.83
N GLN A 1057 38.83 10.09 -26.53
CA GLN A 1057 38.34 9.64 -27.82
C GLN A 1057 36.96 8.95 -27.71
N ARG A 1058 36.77 8.05 -26.73
CA ARG A 1058 35.45 7.45 -26.45
C ARG A 1058 34.39 8.47 -26.03
N THR A 1059 34.79 9.53 -25.33
CA THR A 1059 33.88 10.60 -24.92
C THR A 1059 33.43 11.43 -26.13
N ALA A 1060 34.32 11.69 -27.09
CA ALA A 1060 33.97 12.35 -28.34
C ALA A 1060 33.04 11.49 -29.21
N GLU A 1061 33.28 10.17 -29.29
CA GLU A 1061 32.40 9.22 -29.99
C GLU A 1061 31.01 9.14 -29.35
N LEU A 1062 30.93 9.14 -28.01
CA LEU A 1062 29.65 9.20 -27.27
C LEU A 1062 28.90 10.51 -27.51
N GLN A 1063 29.61 11.64 -27.58
CA GLN A 1063 29.00 12.94 -27.87
C GLN A 1063 28.43 12.97 -29.30
N ASP A 1064 29.18 12.49 -30.29
CA ASP A 1064 28.71 12.41 -31.68
C ASP A 1064 27.52 11.45 -31.83
N GLY A 1065 27.56 10.30 -31.12
CA GLY A 1065 26.43 9.38 -31.02
C GLY A 1065 25.18 10.05 -30.44
N ALA A 1066 25.32 10.81 -29.36
CA ALA A 1066 24.20 11.52 -28.72
C ALA A 1066 23.61 12.62 -29.62
N GLU A 1067 24.43 13.36 -30.37
CA GLU A 1067 23.95 14.35 -31.35
C GLU A 1067 23.19 13.68 -32.50
N ASN A 1068 23.68 12.53 -32.98
CA ASN A 1068 22.99 11.74 -33.99
C ASN A 1068 21.63 11.22 -33.50
N PHE A 1069 21.55 10.70 -32.27
CA PHE A 1069 20.28 10.29 -31.66
C PHE A 1069 19.30 11.45 -31.46
N ALA A 1070 19.79 12.60 -31.01
CA ALA A 1070 18.95 13.79 -30.85
C ALA A 1070 18.37 14.27 -32.19
N SER A 1071 19.16 14.21 -33.26
CA SER A 1071 18.68 14.55 -34.61
C SER A 1071 17.62 13.56 -35.13
N MET A 1072 17.84 12.26 -34.95
CA MET A 1072 16.86 11.22 -35.33
C MET A 1072 15.55 11.35 -34.55
N ALA A 1073 15.63 11.62 -33.24
CA ALA A 1073 14.47 11.84 -32.40
C ALA A 1073 13.68 13.09 -32.84
N HIS A 1074 14.38 14.17 -33.20
CA HIS A 1074 13.74 15.38 -33.72
C HIS A 1074 13.06 15.12 -35.08
N GLU A 1075 13.66 14.33 -35.95
CA GLU A 1075 13.08 13.96 -37.25
C GLU A 1075 11.85 13.05 -37.09
N LEU A 1076 11.90 12.09 -36.16
CA LEU A 1076 10.77 11.24 -35.80
C LEU A 1076 9.59 12.05 -35.24
N ALA A 1077 9.86 13.01 -34.34
CA ALA A 1077 8.84 13.91 -33.80
C ALA A 1077 8.15 14.73 -34.92
N LYS A 1078 8.93 15.19 -35.91
CA LYS A 1078 8.42 15.94 -37.07
C LYS A 1078 7.62 15.06 -38.04
N GLN A 1079 7.91 13.75 -38.11
CA GLN A 1079 7.10 12.78 -38.85
C GLN A 1079 5.79 12.45 -38.13
N MET A 1080 5.83 12.35 -36.79
CA MET A 1080 4.66 12.12 -35.94
C MET A 1080 3.67 13.29 -36.00
N GLU A 1081 4.14 14.55 -35.98
CA GLU A 1081 3.29 15.75 -36.15
C GLU A 1081 2.54 15.80 -37.49
N LYS A 1082 3.05 15.12 -38.53
CA LYS A 1082 2.44 15.10 -39.86
C LYS A 1082 1.40 13.98 -40.04
N ARG A 1083 1.26 13.06 -39.07
CA ARG A 1083 0.24 12.00 -39.13
C ARG A 1083 -1.12 12.51 -38.69
N LYS A 1084 -2.14 12.26 -39.50
CA LYS A 1084 -3.55 12.59 -39.18
C LYS A 1084 -4.17 11.42 -38.42
N TRP A 1085 -5.06 11.75 -37.48
CA TRP A 1085 -5.59 10.85 -36.44
C TRP A 1085 -6.34 9.60 -36.93
N TRP A 1086 -6.64 9.48 -38.23
CA TRP A 1086 -7.35 8.34 -38.81
C TRP A 1086 -6.45 7.34 -39.56
N ASN A 1087 -5.12 7.50 -39.49
CA ASN A 1087 -4.15 6.54 -40.02
C ASN A 1087 -3.56 5.63 -38.93
N ILE A 1088 -4.36 5.28 -37.91
CA ILE A 1088 -4.01 4.26 -36.90
C ILE A 1088 -5.03 3.14 -37.03
#